data_AF-A0A5E4A491-F1
#
_entry.id   AF-A0A5E4A491-F1
#
_cell.length_a   1.000
_cell.length_b   1.000
_cell.length_c   1.000
_cell.angle_alpha   90.00
_cell.angle_beta   90.00
_cell.angle_gamma   90.00
#
_symmetry.space_group_name_H-M   'P 1'
#
loop_
_entity.id
_entity.type
_entity.pdbx_description
1 polymer ?
#
loop_
_entity_poly.entity_id
_entity_poly.type
_entity_poly.pdbx_seq_one_letter_code
_entity_poly.pdbx_strand_id
1 'polypeptide(L)'
;MSRTYNDELQFLEKINKNCWRIKKGFVPNMQVEGVFYVNDALEKLMFEELRNACRGGGVGGFLPAMKQIGNVAALPGIVHRSIGLPDVHSGYGFAIGNMAAFDMNDPEAVVSPGGVGFDINCGVRLLRTNLDESDVQPVKEQLAQAMFDHIPVGVGSKGVIPMNAKDLEEALEMGVDWSLREGYAWAEDKEHCEEYGRMLQADPNKVSARAKKRGLPQLGTLGAGNHYAEIQVVDEIFNEYAAKKMGIDHKGQVCVMIHSGSRGLGHQVATDALVAMEKAMKRDKIIVNDRQLACARIASAEGQDYLKGMAAAGNYAWVNRSSMTFLTRGVGFDINCGVRLLRTNLDESDVQPVKEQLAQAMFDHIPVGVGSKGVIPMNAKDLEEALEMGVDWSLREGYAWAEDKEHCEEYGRMLQADPNKVSARAKKRGLPQLGTLGAGNHYAEIQVVDEIFNEYAAKKMGIDHKGQVCVMIHSGSRGLGHQVATDALVAMEKAMKRDKIIVNDRQLACARIASAEGQDYLKGMAAAGNYAWVNRSSMTFLTRQAFAKVFNTTPDDLDLHVIYDVSHNIAKVEQHVVDGKERTLLVHRKGSTRAFPPHHPLIAVDYQLTGQPVLIGGTMGTCSYVLTGTEQGMTETFGTTCHGAGRALSRAKSRRNLDFQDVLDKLADMGIAIRVASPKLVMEEAPESYKNVTDVVNTCHDAGISKKAIKLRPIAVIKG
;
A
#
# COMPACT_ATOMS: atom_id res chain seq x y z
N MET A 1 -38.20 39.40 -25.50
CA MET A 1 -36.91 39.76 -26.13
C MET A 1 -35.79 39.42 -25.15
N SER A 2 -34.68 38.84 -25.60
CA SER A 2 -33.51 38.70 -24.72
C SER A 2 -33.01 40.10 -24.35
N ARG A 3 -32.86 40.37 -23.06
CA ARG A 3 -32.28 41.62 -22.57
C ARG A 3 -30.88 41.83 -23.17
N THR A 4 -30.57 43.07 -23.52
CA THR A 4 -29.21 43.43 -23.92
C THR A 4 -28.28 43.34 -22.72
N TYR A 5 -26.97 43.29 -22.95
CA TYR A 5 -25.99 43.28 -21.86
C TYR A 5 -26.18 44.48 -20.90
N ASN A 6 -26.48 45.67 -21.45
CA ASN A 6 -26.73 46.87 -20.65
C ASN A 6 -28.02 46.75 -19.80
N ASP A 7 -29.05 46.07 -20.31
CA ASP A 7 -30.26 45.80 -19.53
C ASP A 7 -29.99 44.80 -18.40
N GLU A 8 -29.14 43.80 -18.65
CA GLU A 8 -28.73 42.84 -17.64
C GLU A 8 -27.90 43.49 -16.51
N LEU A 9 -27.03 44.45 -16.84
CA LEU A 9 -26.23 45.21 -15.87
C LEU A 9 -27.08 45.95 -14.83
N GLN A 10 -28.31 46.36 -15.15
CA GLN A 10 -29.18 47.09 -14.21
C GLN A 10 -29.57 46.25 -12.98
N PHE A 11 -29.53 44.92 -13.12
CA PHE A 11 -29.80 43.98 -12.05
C PHE A 11 -28.56 43.57 -11.28
N LEU A 12 -27.37 43.98 -11.72
CA LEU A 12 -26.10 43.66 -11.08
C LEU A 12 -25.63 44.87 -10.27
N GLU A 13 -25.41 44.65 -8.98
CA GLU A 13 -24.96 45.71 -8.07
C GLU A 13 -23.72 45.24 -7.32
N LYS A 14 -22.62 45.98 -7.43
CA LYS A 14 -21.41 45.71 -6.66
C LYS A 14 -21.67 46.11 -5.21
N ILE A 15 -21.78 45.12 -4.32
CA ILE A 15 -21.98 45.35 -2.89
C ILE A 15 -20.68 45.86 -2.27
N ASN A 16 -19.57 45.22 -2.63
CA ASN A 16 -18.22 45.61 -2.21
C ASN A 16 -17.20 45.10 -3.24
N LYS A 17 -15.91 45.29 -2.98
CA LYS A 17 -14.82 44.93 -3.91
C LYS A 17 -14.93 43.50 -4.44
N ASN A 18 -15.40 42.55 -3.62
CA ASN A 18 -15.36 41.12 -3.92
C ASN A 18 -16.75 40.49 -4.04
N CYS A 19 -17.82 41.29 -4.08
CA CYS A 19 -19.17 40.77 -3.97
C CYS A 19 -20.15 41.55 -4.84
N TRP A 20 -20.92 40.80 -5.62
CA TRP A 20 -21.97 41.32 -6.47
C TRP A 20 -23.32 40.73 -6.08
N ARG A 21 -24.33 41.59 -6.03
CA ARG A 21 -25.74 41.23 -5.91
C ARG A 21 -26.35 41.08 -7.29
N ILE A 22 -27.11 40.02 -7.47
CA ILE A 22 -28.06 39.81 -8.55
C ILE A 22 -29.46 40.13 -8.00
N LYS A 23 -29.98 41.31 -8.35
CA LYS A 23 -31.28 41.79 -7.91
C LYS A 23 -32.41 40.92 -8.43
N LYS A 24 -33.50 40.84 -7.65
CA LYS A 24 -34.75 40.22 -8.11
C LYS A 24 -35.19 40.82 -9.45
N GLY A 25 -35.68 39.96 -10.34
CA GLY A 25 -36.01 40.32 -11.72
C GLY A 25 -34.87 40.10 -12.72
N PHE A 26 -33.65 39.74 -12.27
CA PHE A 26 -32.58 39.31 -13.18
C PHE A 26 -32.94 38.04 -13.97
N VAL A 27 -33.80 37.20 -13.43
CA VAL A 27 -34.56 36.20 -14.18
C VAL A 27 -36.00 36.21 -13.64
N PRO A 28 -36.98 35.65 -14.38
CA PRO A 28 -38.34 35.54 -13.88
C PRO A 28 -38.41 34.75 -12.57
N ASN A 29 -39.41 35.03 -11.74
CA ASN A 29 -39.77 34.21 -10.57
C ASN A 29 -38.73 34.12 -9.44
N MET A 30 -37.71 34.99 -9.41
CA MET A 30 -36.75 35.03 -8.30
C MET A 30 -37.45 35.25 -6.94
N GLN A 31 -37.35 34.25 -6.06
CA GLN A 31 -37.89 34.29 -4.69
C GLN A 31 -36.93 34.99 -3.73
N VAL A 32 -35.63 34.86 -3.99
CA VAL A 32 -34.54 35.52 -3.26
C VAL A 32 -33.63 36.27 -4.22
N GLU A 33 -32.71 37.09 -3.68
CA GLU A 33 -31.62 37.66 -4.49
C GLU A 33 -30.53 36.61 -4.76
N GLY A 34 -29.81 36.78 -5.86
CA GLY A 34 -28.55 36.07 -6.07
C GLY A 34 -27.38 36.90 -5.53
N VAL A 35 -26.31 36.23 -5.13
CA VAL A 35 -25.02 36.86 -4.85
C VAL A 35 -23.93 36.03 -5.50
N PHE A 36 -22.91 36.67 -6.04
CA PHE A 36 -21.67 35.99 -6.42
C PHE A 36 -20.46 36.73 -5.89
N TYR A 37 -19.45 35.96 -5.52
CA TYR A 37 -18.20 36.48 -4.98
C TYR A 37 -17.10 36.39 -6.03
N VAL A 38 -16.52 37.51 -6.44
CA VAL A 38 -15.45 37.55 -7.45
C VAL A 38 -14.50 38.70 -7.16
N ASN A 39 -13.21 38.50 -7.40
CA ASN A 39 -12.24 39.60 -7.44
C ASN A 39 -12.20 40.25 -8.84
N ASP A 40 -11.39 41.29 -9.02
CA ASP A 40 -11.32 42.05 -10.28
C ASP A 40 -10.92 41.19 -11.51
N ALA A 41 -10.27 40.04 -11.30
CA ALA A 41 -9.91 39.11 -12.39
C ALA A 41 -11.08 38.19 -12.76
N LEU A 42 -11.69 37.55 -11.76
CA LEU A 42 -12.83 36.64 -11.94
C LEU A 42 -14.10 37.38 -12.39
N GLU A 43 -14.23 38.64 -11.97
CA GLU A 43 -15.30 39.54 -12.41
C GLU A 43 -15.33 39.63 -13.94
N LYS A 44 -14.16 39.81 -14.58
CA LYS A 44 -14.10 39.89 -16.04
C LYS A 44 -14.65 38.65 -16.70
N LEU A 45 -14.30 37.46 -16.21
CA LEU A 45 -14.77 36.19 -16.76
C LEU A 45 -16.29 36.06 -16.67
N MET A 46 -16.87 36.37 -15.51
CA MET A 46 -18.32 36.30 -15.29
C MET A 46 -19.08 37.29 -16.19
N PHE A 47 -18.57 38.51 -16.31
CA PHE A 47 -19.20 39.56 -17.12
C PHE A 47 -18.98 39.35 -18.62
N GLU A 48 -17.86 38.75 -19.03
CA GLU A 48 -17.62 38.32 -20.42
C GLU A 48 -18.52 37.17 -20.82
N GLU A 49 -18.70 36.17 -19.94
CA GLU A 49 -19.64 35.07 -20.14
C GLU A 49 -21.07 35.60 -20.32
N LEU A 50 -21.52 36.50 -19.46
CA LEU A 50 -22.82 37.17 -19.59
C LEU A 50 -22.91 38.00 -20.88
N ARG A 51 -21.87 38.77 -21.22
CA ARG A 51 -21.82 39.60 -22.43
C ARG A 51 -21.90 38.74 -23.69
N ASN A 52 -21.20 37.61 -23.71
CA ASN A 52 -21.22 36.66 -24.82
C ASN A 52 -22.61 36.03 -24.98
N ALA A 53 -23.27 35.67 -23.87
CA ALA A 53 -24.65 35.17 -23.91
C ALA A 53 -25.65 36.21 -24.46
N CYS A 54 -25.43 37.51 -24.20
CA CYS A 54 -26.26 38.60 -24.73
C CYS A 54 -26.00 38.94 -26.21
N ARG A 55 -24.90 38.47 -26.82
CA ARG A 55 -24.51 38.83 -28.21
C ARG A 55 -25.25 38.06 -29.30
N GLY A 56 -26.13 37.11 -28.95
CA GLY A 56 -26.98 36.44 -29.94
C GLY A 56 -26.18 35.59 -30.94
N GLY A 57 -25.34 34.70 -30.42
CA GLY A 57 -24.67 33.67 -31.20
C GLY A 57 -24.52 32.47 -30.29
N GLY A 58 -25.48 31.54 -30.36
CA GLY A 58 -25.48 30.34 -29.53
C GLY A 58 -24.24 29.50 -29.80
N VAL A 59 -23.20 29.67 -28.99
CA VAL A 59 -22.21 28.62 -28.79
C VAL A 59 -22.91 27.60 -27.91
N GLY A 60 -23.02 26.35 -28.37
CA GLY A 60 -23.77 25.27 -27.73
C GLY A 60 -23.24 24.86 -26.36
N GLY A 61 -23.39 25.74 -25.38
CA GLY A 61 -22.99 25.60 -23.99
C GLY A 61 -24.11 25.96 -23.02
N PHE A 62 -23.84 25.74 -21.75
CA PHE A 62 -24.74 26.04 -20.63
C PHE A 62 -25.11 27.53 -20.55
N LEU A 63 -26.22 27.86 -19.88
CA LEU A 63 -26.55 29.25 -19.54
C LEU A 63 -25.40 29.87 -18.74
N PRO A 64 -25.08 31.17 -18.93
CA PRO A 64 -24.01 31.83 -18.19
C PRO A 64 -24.25 31.69 -16.68
N ALA A 65 -23.18 31.56 -15.89
CA ALA A 65 -23.25 31.24 -14.47
C ALA A 65 -24.12 32.23 -13.70
N MET A 66 -24.06 33.53 -14.01
CA MET A 66 -24.94 34.54 -13.41
C MET A 66 -26.42 34.23 -13.61
N LYS A 67 -26.81 33.73 -14.80
CA LYS A 67 -28.21 33.34 -15.08
C LYS A 67 -28.61 32.10 -14.32
N GLN A 68 -27.69 31.16 -14.15
CA GLN A 68 -27.96 29.96 -13.35
C GLN A 68 -28.15 30.29 -11.88
N ILE A 69 -27.33 31.19 -11.30
CA ILE A 69 -27.53 31.71 -9.94
C ILE A 69 -28.92 32.34 -9.81
N GLY A 70 -29.32 33.16 -10.80
CA GLY A 70 -30.67 33.72 -10.85
C GLY A 70 -31.76 32.66 -10.93
N ASN A 71 -31.58 31.62 -11.76
CA ASN A 71 -32.57 30.55 -11.91
C ASN A 71 -32.72 29.72 -10.63
N VAL A 72 -31.61 29.47 -9.92
CA VAL A 72 -31.63 28.83 -8.60
C VAL A 72 -32.33 29.71 -7.58
N ALA A 73 -32.13 31.04 -7.64
CA ALA A 73 -32.86 32.00 -6.80
C ALA A 73 -34.38 32.02 -7.04
N ALA A 74 -34.86 31.39 -8.11
CA ALA A 74 -36.27 31.25 -8.42
C ALA A 74 -36.91 29.93 -7.92
N LEU A 75 -36.11 29.01 -7.37
CA LEU A 75 -36.61 27.71 -6.94
C LEU A 75 -37.53 27.83 -5.70
N PRO A 76 -38.62 27.05 -5.63
CA PRO A 76 -39.52 27.07 -4.47
C PRO A 76 -38.87 26.67 -3.15
N GLY A 77 -39.17 27.45 -2.10
CA GLY A 77 -38.68 27.24 -0.74
C GLY A 77 -37.19 27.53 -0.55
N ILE A 78 -36.53 28.19 -1.52
CA ILE A 78 -35.16 28.68 -1.33
C ILE A 78 -35.15 29.77 -0.25
N VAL A 79 -34.21 29.69 0.67
CA VAL A 79 -34.05 30.66 1.76
C VAL A 79 -32.83 31.53 1.56
N HIS A 80 -32.91 32.74 2.12
CA HIS A 80 -31.84 33.73 2.13
C HIS A 80 -31.40 34.21 0.73
N ARG A 81 -30.54 33.47 0.02
CA ARG A 81 -29.93 33.86 -1.27
C ARG A 81 -29.49 32.63 -2.08
N SER A 82 -29.45 32.76 -3.41
CA SER A 82 -28.65 31.86 -4.27
C SER A 82 -27.23 32.39 -4.35
N ILE A 83 -26.23 31.56 -4.05
CA ILE A 83 -24.85 32.03 -3.86
C ILE A 83 -23.92 31.36 -4.86
N GLY A 84 -23.27 32.15 -5.72
CA GLY A 84 -22.11 31.72 -6.52
C GLY A 84 -20.81 31.96 -5.77
N LEU A 85 -20.05 30.89 -5.53
CA LEU A 85 -18.73 30.96 -4.95
C LEU A 85 -17.69 31.45 -5.99
N PRO A 86 -16.46 31.79 -5.59
CA PRO A 86 -15.47 32.37 -6.51
C PRO A 86 -15.06 31.50 -7.71
N ASP A 87 -15.24 30.19 -7.60
CA ASP A 87 -15.02 29.21 -8.66
C ASP A 87 -16.26 29.00 -9.54
N VAL A 88 -17.29 29.85 -9.40
CA VAL A 88 -18.55 29.67 -10.09
C VAL A 88 -18.40 29.74 -11.61
N HIS A 89 -18.92 28.73 -12.31
CA HIS A 89 -18.94 28.68 -13.76
C HIS A 89 -20.13 27.85 -14.26
N SER A 90 -20.46 28.01 -15.53
CA SER A 90 -21.68 27.41 -16.09
C SER A 90 -21.69 25.89 -15.98
N GLY A 91 -22.78 25.33 -15.45
CA GLY A 91 -22.98 23.91 -15.19
C GLY A 91 -24.33 23.39 -15.68
N TYR A 92 -24.74 22.20 -15.25
CA TYR A 92 -26.06 21.66 -15.60
C TYR A 92 -27.12 22.10 -14.58
N GLY A 93 -28.00 23.02 -14.96
CA GLY A 93 -29.05 23.58 -14.10
C GLY A 93 -28.50 24.59 -13.11
N PHE A 94 -27.80 24.10 -12.08
CA PHE A 94 -27.00 24.95 -11.20
C PHE A 94 -25.66 25.24 -11.88
N ALA A 95 -25.12 26.43 -11.61
CA ALA A 95 -23.70 26.67 -11.90
C ALA A 95 -22.85 25.80 -10.96
N ILE A 96 -21.73 25.28 -11.46
CA ILE A 96 -20.74 24.66 -10.58
C ILE A 96 -20.23 25.76 -9.66
N GLY A 97 -20.13 25.50 -8.35
CA GLY A 97 -19.85 26.53 -7.34
C GLY A 97 -21.09 27.33 -6.89
N ASN A 98 -22.31 26.96 -7.31
CA ASN A 98 -23.54 27.57 -6.83
C ASN A 98 -24.15 26.80 -5.65
N MET A 99 -24.27 27.46 -4.50
CA MET A 99 -24.93 26.96 -3.30
C MET A 99 -26.32 27.59 -3.13
N ALA A 100 -27.29 26.78 -2.72
CA ALA A 100 -28.60 27.22 -2.27
C ALA A 100 -29.06 26.36 -1.09
N ALA A 101 -29.85 26.98 -0.21
CA ALA A 101 -30.47 26.31 0.92
C ALA A 101 -31.98 26.36 0.79
N PHE A 102 -32.66 25.28 1.19
CA PHE A 102 -34.11 25.14 1.14
C PHE A 102 -34.63 24.75 2.52
N ASP A 103 -35.73 25.35 2.97
CA ASP A 103 -36.29 25.07 4.29
C ASP A 103 -36.99 23.70 4.31
N MET A 104 -36.45 22.76 5.08
CA MET A 104 -37.03 21.41 5.20
C MET A 104 -38.45 21.39 5.79
N ASN A 105 -38.86 22.45 6.50
CA ASN A 105 -40.22 22.59 7.05
C ASN A 105 -41.18 23.26 6.08
N ASP A 106 -40.67 23.91 5.02
CA ASP A 106 -41.51 24.47 3.98
C ASP A 106 -42.01 23.33 3.06
N PRO A 107 -43.32 23.06 3.00
CA PRO A 107 -43.86 22.04 2.09
C PRO A 107 -43.56 22.36 0.62
N GLU A 108 -43.24 23.62 0.33
CA GLU A 108 -42.87 24.09 -0.99
C GLU A 108 -41.37 23.91 -1.30
N ALA A 109 -40.52 23.57 -0.33
CA ALA A 109 -39.10 23.37 -0.58
C ALA A 109 -38.82 22.19 -1.50
N VAL A 110 -37.82 22.36 -2.36
CA VAL A 110 -37.46 21.39 -3.40
C VAL A 110 -36.06 20.81 -3.24
N VAL A 111 -35.85 19.63 -3.80
CA VAL A 111 -34.53 19.04 -4.05
C VAL A 111 -34.34 18.87 -5.57
N SER A 112 -33.15 19.20 -6.07
CA SER A 112 -32.80 19.08 -7.49
C SER A 112 -31.48 18.34 -7.69
N PRO A 113 -31.43 17.28 -8.53
CA PRO A 113 -30.20 16.61 -8.90
C PRO A 113 -29.19 17.53 -9.59
N GLY A 114 -29.67 18.56 -10.30
CA GLY A 114 -28.80 19.58 -10.90
C GLY A 114 -28.01 20.38 -9.85
N GLY A 115 -28.56 20.53 -8.64
CA GLY A 115 -27.89 21.22 -7.53
C GLY A 115 -26.89 20.37 -6.73
N VAL A 116 -26.94 19.04 -6.90
CA VAL A 116 -25.96 18.10 -6.31
C VAL A 116 -24.88 17.74 -7.32
N GLY A 117 -25.24 17.65 -8.61
CA GLY A 117 -24.37 17.20 -9.69
C GLY A 117 -24.50 15.70 -9.97
N PHE A 118 -23.98 15.28 -11.13
CA PHE A 118 -24.10 13.90 -11.60
C PHE A 118 -23.08 12.97 -10.93
N ASP A 119 -21.84 13.41 -10.71
CA ASP A 119 -20.86 12.61 -9.96
C ASP A 119 -21.05 12.85 -8.46
N ILE A 120 -22.10 12.23 -7.90
CA ILE A 120 -22.48 12.38 -6.50
C ILE A 120 -21.30 12.03 -5.60
N ASN A 121 -20.98 12.91 -4.65
CA ASN A 121 -19.82 12.79 -3.76
C ASN A 121 -18.49 12.63 -4.52
N CYS A 122 -18.33 13.30 -5.67
CA CYS A 122 -17.00 13.63 -6.19
C CYS A 122 -16.27 14.46 -5.13
N GLY A 123 -15.11 13.99 -4.69
CA GLY A 123 -14.45 14.56 -3.53
C GLY A 123 -13.00 14.13 -3.39
N VAL A 124 -12.33 14.78 -2.46
CA VAL A 124 -10.87 14.72 -2.29
C VAL A 124 -10.52 14.06 -0.96
N ARG A 125 -9.44 13.28 -0.93
CA ARG A 125 -8.82 12.72 0.27
C ARG A 125 -7.32 13.00 0.24
N LEU A 126 -6.76 13.47 1.35
CA LEU A 126 -5.32 13.70 1.52
C LEU A 126 -4.72 12.68 2.48
N LEU A 127 -3.59 12.09 2.11
CA LEU A 127 -2.81 11.17 2.92
C LEU A 127 -1.45 11.81 3.22
N ARG A 128 -1.12 11.98 4.51
CA ARG A 128 0.21 12.46 4.92
C ARG A 128 1.23 11.33 4.88
N THR A 129 2.50 11.68 4.67
CA THR A 129 3.63 10.75 4.81
C THR A 129 4.69 11.35 5.72
N ASN A 130 5.67 10.55 6.14
CA ASN A 130 6.87 11.03 6.82
C ASN A 130 8.03 11.27 5.83
N LEU A 131 7.74 11.35 4.52
CA LEU A 131 8.74 11.58 3.47
C LEU A 131 8.83 13.08 3.17
N ASP A 132 10.00 13.51 2.72
CA ASP A 132 10.24 14.87 2.22
C ASP A 132 10.36 14.93 0.70
N GLU A 133 10.31 16.13 0.14
CA GLU A 133 10.47 16.35 -1.29
C GLU A 133 11.79 15.74 -1.77
N SER A 134 12.87 15.82 -1.01
CA SER A 134 14.13 15.16 -1.33
C SER A 134 14.03 13.63 -1.43
N ASP A 135 13.04 13.02 -0.76
CA ASP A 135 12.75 11.59 -0.84
C ASP A 135 11.95 11.23 -2.08
N VAL A 136 11.18 12.18 -2.61
CA VAL A 136 10.25 11.91 -3.70
C VAL A 136 10.64 12.59 -5.02
N GLN A 137 11.43 13.66 -5.05
CA GLN A 137 11.84 14.33 -6.28
C GLN A 137 12.70 13.51 -7.21
N PRO A 138 13.72 12.80 -6.69
CA PRO A 138 14.48 11.90 -7.55
C PRO A 138 13.49 10.97 -8.24
N VAL A 139 12.37 10.75 -7.54
CA VAL A 139 11.44 9.72 -7.80
C VAL A 139 9.97 10.15 -7.79
N LYS A 140 9.58 10.86 -8.83
CA LYS A 140 8.18 11.27 -9.13
C LYS A 140 7.43 10.51 -10.26
N GLU A 141 8.13 10.05 -11.31
CA GLU A 141 7.66 9.04 -12.32
C GLU A 141 7.28 7.60 -11.83
N GLN A 142 8.14 6.69 -11.38
CA GLN A 142 7.77 5.33 -10.90
C GLN A 142 6.76 5.20 -9.74
N LEU A 143 6.60 6.20 -8.89
CA LEU A 143 5.64 6.25 -7.79
C LEU A 143 4.31 6.62 -8.42
N ALA A 144 4.30 7.58 -9.35
CA ALA A 144 3.17 7.81 -10.23
C ALA A 144 2.83 6.56 -11.07
N GLN A 145 3.82 5.87 -11.65
CA GLN A 145 3.63 4.63 -12.41
C GLN A 145 3.16 3.48 -11.52
N ALA A 146 3.73 3.29 -10.33
CA ALA A 146 3.29 2.26 -9.40
C ALA A 146 1.86 2.54 -8.91
N MET A 147 1.53 3.80 -8.64
CA MET A 147 0.15 4.22 -8.35
C MET A 147 -0.77 3.96 -9.54
N PHE A 148 -0.33 4.24 -10.77
CA PHE A 148 -1.08 3.95 -11.99
C PHE A 148 -1.31 2.44 -12.19
N ASP A 149 -0.30 1.60 -11.92
CA ASP A 149 -0.39 0.15 -12.06
C ASP A 149 -1.33 -0.47 -11.01
N HIS A 150 -1.42 0.13 -9.81
CA HIS A 150 -2.23 -0.38 -8.70
C HIS A 150 -3.63 0.24 -8.63
N ILE A 151 -3.82 1.45 -9.14
CA ILE A 151 -5.10 2.17 -9.15
C ILE A 151 -5.63 2.18 -10.59
N PRO A 152 -6.65 1.37 -10.91
CA PRO A 152 -7.21 1.37 -12.26
C PRO A 152 -7.76 2.75 -12.67
N VAL A 153 -7.31 3.25 -13.82
CA VAL A 153 -7.73 4.53 -14.41
C VAL A 153 -8.45 4.32 -15.75
N GLY A 154 -9.25 5.29 -16.19
CA GLY A 154 -9.87 5.29 -17.51
C GLY A 154 -11.35 4.92 -17.55
N VAL A 155 -12.02 5.28 -18.66
CA VAL A 155 -13.44 5.00 -18.88
C VAL A 155 -13.63 3.51 -19.16
N GLY A 156 -14.41 2.83 -18.32
CA GLY A 156 -14.73 1.40 -18.49
C GLY A 156 -13.78 0.43 -17.78
N SER A 157 -12.77 0.93 -17.08
CA SER A 157 -11.85 0.12 -16.27
C SER A 157 -12.56 -0.59 -15.12
N LYS A 158 -12.03 -1.78 -14.77
CA LYS A 158 -12.59 -2.63 -13.72
C LYS A 158 -11.77 -2.53 -12.43
N GLY A 159 -12.47 -2.48 -11.31
CA GLY A 159 -11.88 -2.57 -9.98
C GLY A 159 -11.12 -3.88 -9.76
N VAL A 160 -10.02 -3.79 -9.02
CA VAL A 160 -9.23 -4.95 -8.56
C VAL A 160 -9.79 -5.56 -7.27
N ILE A 161 -10.70 -4.85 -6.59
CA ILE A 161 -11.39 -5.35 -5.40
C ILE A 161 -12.51 -6.29 -5.84
N PRO A 162 -12.52 -7.56 -5.37
CA PRO A 162 -13.61 -8.49 -5.64
C PRO A 162 -14.92 -7.92 -5.11
N MET A 163 -15.91 -7.77 -5.97
CA MET A 163 -17.23 -7.31 -5.57
C MET A 163 -18.34 -8.03 -6.34
N ASN A 164 -19.29 -8.59 -5.59
CA ASN A 164 -20.52 -9.16 -6.12
C ASN A 164 -21.73 -8.23 -5.84
N ALA A 165 -22.91 -8.62 -6.30
CA ALA A 165 -24.11 -7.78 -6.13
C ALA A 165 -24.49 -7.53 -4.66
N LYS A 166 -24.30 -8.52 -3.78
CA LYS A 166 -24.55 -8.40 -2.34
C LYS A 166 -23.57 -7.44 -1.68
N ASP A 167 -22.29 -7.58 -2.01
CA ASP A 167 -21.23 -6.70 -1.51
C ASP A 167 -21.51 -5.23 -1.87
N LEU A 168 -21.99 -4.99 -3.09
CA LEU A 168 -22.39 -3.65 -3.54
C LEU A 168 -23.58 -3.10 -2.76
N GLU A 169 -24.62 -3.90 -2.48
CA GLU A 169 -25.74 -3.48 -1.64
C GLU A 169 -25.26 -3.03 -0.25
N GLU A 170 -24.39 -3.85 0.35
CA GLU A 170 -23.84 -3.55 1.68
C GLU A 170 -22.91 -2.33 1.65
N ALA A 171 -22.12 -2.13 0.59
CA ALA A 171 -21.31 -0.92 0.43
C ALA A 171 -22.17 0.34 0.27
N LEU A 172 -23.30 0.26 -0.43
CA LEU A 172 -24.27 1.36 -0.56
C LEU A 172 -24.93 1.71 0.78
N GLU A 173 -25.14 0.74 1.66
CA GLU A 173 -25.77 0.95 2.97
C GLU A 173 -24.77 1.38 4.07
N MET A 174 -23.60 0.77 4.08
CA MET A 174 -22.63 0.86 5.18
C MET A 174 -21.51 1.88 4.92
N GLY A 175 -21.27 2.30 3.68
CA GLY A 175 -20.16 3.19 3.35
C GLY A 175 -18.81 2.62 3.82
N VAL A 176 -17.97 3.45 4.44
CA VAL A 176 -16.64 3.03 4.92
C VAL A 176 -16.71 1.89 5.95
N ASP A 177 -17.83 1.70 6.66
CA ASP A 177 -17.99 0.55 7.56
C ASP A 177 -17.93 -0.79 6.82
N TRP A 178 -18.34 -0.84 5.54
CA TRP A 178 -18.12 -2.01 4.68
C TRP A 178 -16.63 -2.21 4.40
N SER A 179 -15.91 -1.14 4.00
CA SER A 179 -14.47 -1.21 3.75
C SER A 179 -13.68 -1.67 4.98
N LEU A 180 -14.08 -1.25 6.17
CA LEU A 180 -13.49 -1.71 7.43
C LEU A 180 -13.73 -3.20 7.66
N ARG A 181 -14.94 -3.67 7.43
CA ARG A 181 -15.32 -5.07 7.62
C ARG A 181 -14.56 -6.01 6.67
N GLU A 182 -14.35 -5.58 5.43
CA GLU A 182 -13.66 -6.34 4.38
C GLU A 182 -12.12 -6.17 4.40
N GLY A 183 -11.58 -5.28 5.25
CA GLY A 183 -10.14 -5.07 5.40
C GLY A 183 -9.50 -4.10 4.39
N TYR A 184 -10.30 -3.23 3.76
CA TYR A 184 -9.86 -2.19 2.82
C TYR A 184 -9.73 -0.79 3.44
N ALA A 185 -9.77 -0.69 4.77
CA ALA A 185 -9.64 0.57 5.52
C ALA A 185 -9.07 0.30 6.91
N TRP A 186 -8.41 1.30 7.51
CA TRP A 186 -8.17 1.36 8.96
C TRP A 186 -9.27 2.23 9.58
N ALA A 187 -9.66 1.99 10.82
CA ALA A 187 -10.76 2.74 11.43
C ALA A 187 -10.42 4.15 11.84
N GLU A 188 -9.14 4.58 11.92
CA GLU A 188 -8.90 6.03 11.95
C GLU A 188 -9.26 6.69 10.62
N ASP A 189 -9.22 5.95 9.50
CA ASP A 189 -9.66 6.51 8.21
C ASP A 189 -11.12 6.97 8.29
N LYS A 190 -11.92 6.35 9.17
CA LYS A 190 -13.30 6.75 9.46
C LYS A 190 -13.38 8.07 10.23
N GLU A 191 -12.53 8.24 11.25
CA GLU A 191 -12.51 9.43 12.12
C GLU A 191 -12.05 10.70 11.37
N HIS A 192 -11.31 10.52 10.28
CA HIS A 192 -10.82 11.60 9.42
C HIS A 192 -11.61 11.72 8.10
N CYS A 193 -12.86 11.23 8.09
CA CYS A 193 -13.75 11.30 6.94
C CYS A 193 -15.03 12.04 7.31
N GLU A 194 -15.48 12.93 6.42
CA GLU A 194 -16.80 13.56 6.52
C GLU A 194 -17.90 12.50 6.68
N GLU A 195 -18.89 12.79 7.52
CA GLU A 195 -19.96 11.85 7.92
C GLU A 195 -19.44 10.51 8.44
N TYR A 196 -18.20 10.47 8.94
CA TYR A 196 -17.52 9.21 9.27
C TYR A 196 -17.58 8.20 8.11
N GLY A 197 -17.58 8.69 6.87
CA GLY A 197 -17.66 7.89 5.65
C GLY A 197 -18.99 7.15 5.43
N ARG A 198 -20.09 7.55 6.09
CA ARG A 198 -21.40 6.91 5.94
C ARG A 198 -22.58 7.85 6.21
N MET A 199 -23.47 7.99 5.23
CA MET A 199 -24.80 8.57 5.42
C MET A 199 -25.81 7.49 5.83
N LEU A 200 -26.45 7.66 6.99
CA LEU A 200 -27.34 6.66 7.60
C LEU A 200 -28.68 6.47 6.88
N GLN A 201 -29.13 7.50 6.17
CA GLN A 201 -30.39 7.50 5.40
C GLN A 201 -30.28 6.83 4.02
N ALA A 202 -29.12 6.26 3.69
CA ALA A 202 -28.93 5.54 2.44
C ALA A 202 -29.91 4.36 2.34
N ASP A 203 -30.61 4.26 1.20
CA ASP A 203 -31.46 3.13 0.87
C ASP A 203 -31.03 2.54 -0.47
N PRO A 204 -30.33 1.39 -0.46
CA PRO A 204 -29.91 0.75 -1.69
C PRO A 204 -31.08 0.35 -2.62
N ASN A 205 -32.31 0.22 -2.11
CA ASN A 205 -33.49 -0.08 -2.95
C ASN A 205 -33.91 1.11 -3.82
N LYS A 206 -33.44 2.32 -3.48
CA LYS A 206 -33.66 3.53 -4.29
C LYS A 206 -32.60 3.75 -5.35
N VAL A 207 -31.63 2.84 -5.45
CA VAL A 207 -30.63 2.81 -6.52
C VAL A 207 -31.08 1.81 -7.58
N SER A 208 -31.27 2.28 -8.82
CA SER A 208 -31.79 1.44 -9.90
C SER A 208 -30.84 0.28 -10.25
N ALA A 209 -31.40 -0.80 -10.79
CA ALA A 209 -30.59 -1.92 -11.30
C ALA A 209 -29.58 -1.46 -12.37
N ARG A 210 -29.93 -0.45 -13.16
CA ARG A 210 -29.03 0.16 -14.15
C ARG A 210 -27.86 0.87 -13.48
N ALA A 211 -28.09 1.63 -12.40
CA ALA A 211 -27.04 2.28 -11.64
C ALA A 211 -26.10 1.27 -10.97
N LYS A 212 -26.66 0.23 -10.33
CA LYS A 212 -25.88 -0.87 -9.75
C LYS A 212 -25.03 -1.60 -10.80
N LYS A 213 -25.60 -1.90 -11.98
CA LYS A 213 -24.88 -2.52 -13.10
C LYS A 213 -23.71 -1.67 -13.59
N ARG A 214 -23.83 -0.34 -13.57
CA ARG A 214 -22.74 0.58 -13.93
C ARG A 214 -21.68 0.69 -12.84
N GLY A 215 -22.08 0.72 -11.57
CA GLY A 215 -21.18 0.90 -10.43
C GLY A 215 -20.40 -0.35 -10.02
N LEU A 216 -21.01 -1.54 -10.14
CA LEU A 216 -20.40 -2.80 -9.72
C LEU A 216 -18.98 -3.01 -10.26
N PRO A 217 -18.71 -2.87 -11.58
CA PRO A 217 -17.35 -3.06 -12.08
C PRO A 217 -16.40 -1.89 -11.74
N GLN A 218 -16.88 -0.73 -11.32
CA GLN A 218 -16.09 0.51 -11.25
C GLN A 218 -15.55 0.85 -9.86
N LEU A 219 -15.83 0.04 -8.83
CA LEU A 219 -15.35 0.34 -7.48
C LEU A 219 -13.85 0.11 -7.36
N GLY A 220 -13.17 0.97 -6.61
CA GLY A 220 -11.72 0.99 -6.51
C GLY A 220 -11.05 1.50 -7.78
N THR A 221 -11.75 2.34 -8.57
CA THR A 221 -11.20 2.96 -9.79
C THR A 221 -11.25 4.46 -9.71
N LEU A 222 -10.27 5.11 -10.34
CA LEU A 222 -10.12 6.55 -10.31
C LEU A 222 -11.12 7.23 -11.23
N GLY A 223 -11.20 6.74 -12.46
CA GLY A 223 -12.10 7.24 -13.48
C GLY A 223 -11.46 8.09 -14.57
N ALA A 224 -12.19 9.13 -14.97
CA ALA A 224 -11.84 10.08 -16.03
C ALA A 224 -12.36 11.48 -15.63
N GLY A 225 -12.04 12.50 -16.43
CA GLY A 225 -12.36 13.88 -16.11
C GLY A 225 -11.30 14.53 -15.23
N ASN A 226 -11.72 15.29 -14.23
CA ASN A 226 -10.84 15.98 -13.28
C ASN A 226 -10.35 15.08 -12.12
N HIS A 227 -10.53 13.77 -12.21
CA HIS A 227 -10.09 12.80 -11.20
C HIS A 227 -8.60 12.51 -11.35
N TYR A 228 -7.88 12.45 -10.22
CA TYR A 228 -6.44 12.21 -10.16
C TYR A 228 -6.04 11.53 -8.86
N ALA A 229 -4.85 10.91 -8.87
CA ALA A 229 -4.12 10.52 -7.67
C ALA A 229 -2.73 11.15 -7.80
N GLU A 230 -2.45 12.13 -6.94
CA GLU A 230 -1.31 13.03 -7.09
C GLU A 230 -0.40 12.95 -5.88
N ILE A 231 0.90 13.05 -6.10
CA ILE A 231 1.91 13.14 -5.05
C ILE A 231 2.31 14.60 -4.95
N GLN A 232 2.11 15.22 -3.80
CA GLN A 232 2.22 16.66 -3.59
C GLN A 232 3.23 16.97 -2.48
N VAL A 233 3.82 18.16 -2.54
CA VAL A 233 4.77 18.66 -1.53
C VAL A 233 4.13 19.84 -0.80
N VAL A 234 4.29 19.88 0.52
CA VAL A 234 3.88 21.04 1.34
C VAL A 234 4.85 22.20 1.09
N ASP A 235 4.47 23.12 0.22
CA ASP A 235 5.31 24.28 -0.15
C ASP A 235 5.26 25.43 0.89
N GLU A 236 4.09 25.64 1.50
CA GLU A 236 3.89 26.71 2.48
C GLU A 236 2.94 26.31 3.63
N ILE A 237 3.24 26.82 4.83
CA ILE A 237 2.42 26.64 6.03
C ILE A 237 2.01 28.04 6.51
N PHE A 238 0.71 28.34 6.40
CA PHE A 238 0.14 29.62 6.84
C PHE A 238 -0.29 29.63 8.32
N ASN A 239 -0.62 28.46 8.86
CA ASN A 239 -1.01 28.28 10.25
C ASN A 239 -0.33 27.04 10.83
N GLU A 240 0.78 27.25 11.52
CA GLU A 240 1.61 26.18 12.07
C GLU A 240 0.85 25.30 13.07
N TYR A 241 0.02 25.90 13.93
CA TYR A 241 -0.75 25.15 14.93
C TYR A 241 -1.73 24.18 14.27
N ALA A 242 -2.49 24.65 13.28
CA ALA A 242 -3.44 23.82 12.56
C ALA A 242 -2.74 22.74 11.73
N ALA A 243 -1.66 23.09 11.02
CA ALA A 243 -0.88 22.13 10.23
C ALA A 243 -0.32 20.99 11.10
N LYS A 244 0.28 21.34 12.25
CA LYS A 244 0.79 20.37 13.23
C LYS A 244 -0.31 19.46 13.78
N LYS A 245 -1.52 19.98 14.01
CA LYS A 245 -2.68 19.16 14.40
C LYS A 245 -3.12 18.17 13.31
N MET A 246 -2.84 18.47 12.04
CA MET A 246 -3.07 17.58 10.89
C MET A 246 -1.88 16.64 10.63
N GLY A 247 -0.80 16.71 11.41
CA GLY A 247 0.43 15.94 11.23
C GLY A 247 1.28 16.41 10.04
N ILE A 248 1.12 17.69 9.67
CA ILE A 248 1.97 18.41 8.71
C ILE A 248 2.89 19.33 9.51
N ASP A 249 4.13 18.89 9.71
CA ASP A 249 5.02 19.51 10.70
C ASP A 249 5.99 20.53 10.08
N HIS A 250 6.25 20.45 8.78
CA HIS A 250 7.24 21.29 8.10
C HIS A 250 6.97 21.43 6.59
N LYS A 251 7.57 22.47 6.00
CA LYS A 251 7.63 22.63 4.53
C LYS A 251 8.54 21.55 3.94
N GLY A 252 8.19 21.04 2.77
CA GLY A 252 8.90 19.95 2.10
C GLY A 252 8.28 18.57 2.33
N GLN A 253 7.40 18.40 3.32
CA GLN A 253 6.74 17.12 3.59
C GLN A 253 5.86 16.67 2.41
N VAL A 254 5.92 15.39 2.07
CA VAL A 254 5.16 14.81 0.95
C VAL A 254 3.81 14.26 1.42
N CYS A 255 2.77 14.54 0.63
CA CYS A 255 1.42 14.04 0.78
C CYS A 255 0.95 13.36 -0.51
N VAL A 256 -0.11 12.55 -0.42
CA VAL A 256 -0.80 11.96 -1.57
C VAL A 256 -2.26 12.40 -1.56
N MET A 257 -2.73 13.01 -2.64
CA MET A 257 -4.10 13.46 -2.81
C MET A 257 -4.85 12.56 -3.80
N ILE A 258 -6.03 12.08 -3.41
CA ILE A 258 -6.90 11.24 -4.24
C ILE A 258 -8.20 12.01 -4.50
N HIS A 259 -8.50 12.26 -5.76
CA HIS A 259 -9.72 12.90 -6.23
C HIS A 259 -10.54 11.93 -7.09
N SER A 260 -11.71 11.53 -6.60
CA SER A 260 -12.64 10.65 -7.32
C SER A 260 -14.05 10.72 -6.69
N GLY A 261 -15.03 10.09 -7.34
CA GLY A 261 -16.44 10.13 -6.94
C GLY A 261 -17.16 8.79 -7.00
N SER A 262 -18.46 8.84 -7.24
CA SER A 262 -19.36 7.68 -7.30
C SER A 262 -19.42 7.02 -8.67
N ARG A 263 -18.56 7.48 -9.60
CA ARG A 263 -18.37 6.87 -10.91
C ARG A 263 -19.70 6.85 -11.69
N GLY A 264 -19.91 5.83 -12.52
CA GLY A 264 -21.14 5.68 -13.29
C GLY A 264 -22.40 5.44 -12.45
N LEU A 265 -22.26 5.11 -11.16
CA LEU A 265 -23.39 4.85 -10.27
C LEU A 265 -24.13 6.15 -9.93
N GLY A 266 -23.45 7.16 -9.38
CA GLY A 266 -24.09 8.43 -9.03
C GLY A 266 -24.65 9.15 -10.24
N HIS A 267 -23.94 9.10 -11.38
CA HIS A 267 -24.43 9.68 -12.62
C HIS A 267 -25.77 9.07 -13.02
N GLN A 268 -25.93 7.75 -12.88
CA GLN A 268 -27.17 7.09 -13.21
C GLN A 268 -28.27 7.41 -12.20
N VAL A 269 -27.94 7.50 -10.89
CA VAL A 269 -28.90 7.95 -9.86
C VAL A 269 -29.45 9.33 -10.17
N ALA A 270 -28.59 10.29 -10.53
CA ALA A 270 -29.02 11.63 -10.94
C ALA A 270 -29.90 11.59 -12.21
N THR A 271 -29.51 10.80 -13.21
CA THR A 271 -30.27 10.66 -14.47
C THR A 271 -31.66 10.08 -14.22
N ASP A 272 -31.77 9.04 -13.39
CA ASP A 272 -33.04 8.38 -13.07
C ASP A 272 -33.96 9.33 -12.30
N ALA A 273 -33.40 10.13 -11.38
CA ALA A 273 -34.15 11.12 -10.61
C ALA A 273 -34.69 12.25 -11.49
N LEU A 274 -33.91 12.77 -12.45
CA LEU A 274 -34.38 13.83 -13.37
C LEU A 274 -35.66 13.42 -14.10
N VAL A 275 -35.73 12.18 -14.59
CA VAL A 275 -36.92 11.67 -15.30
C VAL A 275 -38.15 11.59 -14.38
N ALA A 276 -37.95 11.20 -13.12
CA ALA A 276 -39.03 11.17 -12.13
C ALA A 276 -39.50 12.58 -11.76
N MET A 277 -38.55 13.49 -11.56
CA MET A 277 -38.82 14.87 -11.14
C MET A 277 -39.50 15.69 -12.25
N GLU A 278 -39.18 15.48 -13.52
CA GLU A 278 -39.94 16.10 -14.63
C GLU A 278 -41.44 15.74 -14.59
N LYS A 279 -41.79 14.54 -14.14
CA LYS A 279 -43.19 14.13 -13.95
C LYS A 279 -43.79 14.78 -12.70
N ALA A 280 -43.03 14.81 -11.59
CA ALA A 280 -43.45 15.44 -10.35
C ALA A 280 -43.73 16.94 -10.53
N MET A 281 -42.87 17.67 -11.25
CA MET A 281 -43.08 19.09 -11.55
C MET A 281 -44.38 19.35 -12.30
N LYS A 282 -44.74 18.50 -13.28
CA LYS A 282 -46.01 18.61 -14.00
C LYS A 282 -47.21 18.39 -13.08
N ARG A 283 -47.13 17.40 -12.18
CA ARG A 283 -48.15 17.10 -11.18
C ARG A 283 -48.32 18.26 -10.20
N ASP A 284 -47.21 18.76 -9.67
CA ASP A 284 -47.14 19.72 -8.56
C ASP A 284 -47.11 21.18 -9.04
N LYS A 285 -47.23 21.39 -10.35
CA LYS A 285 -47.21 22.69 -11.04
C LYS A 285 -45.97 23.53 -10.71
N ILE A 286 -44.83 22.86 -10.53
CA ILE A 286 -43.55 23.53 -10.30
C ILE A 286 -43.05 24.09 -11.63
N ILE A 287 -42.91 25.41 -11.70
CA ILE A 287 -42.39 26.12 -12.86
C ILE A 287 -40.95 26.53 -12.57
N VAL A 288 -40.04 26.10 -13.44
CA VAL A 288 -38.63 26.47 -13.39
C VAL A 288 -38.24 27.20 -14.66
N ASN A 289 -37.26 28.08 -14.55
CA ASN A 289 -36.76 28.87 -15.68
C ASN A 289 -35.90 28.04 -16.65
N ASP A 290 -35.41 26.89 -16.21
CA ASP A 290 -34.57 25.98 -17.00
C ASP A 290 -34.95 24.52 -16.72
N ARG A 291 -35.10 23.69 -17.76
CA ARG A 291 -35.44 22.26 -17.62
C ARG A 291 -34.37 21.48 -16.86
N GLN A 292 -33.12 21.94 -16.87
CA GLN A 292 -32.02 21.36 -16.11
C GLN A 292 -32.19 21.55 -14.58
N LEU A 293 -33.10 22.41 -14.14
CA LEU A 293 -33.51 22.56 -12.73
C LEU A 293 -34.67 21.63 -12.34
N ALA A 294 -34.80 20.49 -13.02
CA ALA A 294 -35.82 19.53 -12.64
C ALA A 294 -35.68 19.17 -11.16
N CYS A 295 -36.80 19.23 -10.44
CA CYS A 295 -36.84 19.13 -8.99
C CYS A 295 -38.17 18.53 -8.52
N ALA A 296 -38.19 18.06 -7.28
CA ALA A 296 -39.41 17.64 -6.61
C ALA A 296 -39.46 18.25 -5.21
N ARG A 297 -40.66 18.36 -4.63
CA ARG A 297 -40.79 18.76 -3.22
C ARG A 297 -40.02 17.79 -2.36
N ILE A 298 -39.30 18.29 -1.36
CA ILE A 298 -38.46 17.46 -0.48
C ILE A 298 -39.30 16.35 0.18
N ALA A 299 -40.51 16.68 0.62
CA ALA A 299 -41.42 15.72 1.25
C ALA A 299 -42.14 14.77 0.27
N SER A 300 -41.99 14.95 -1.05
CA SER A 300 -42.60 14.05 -2.03
C SER A 300 -41.87 12.70 -2.08
N ALA A 301 -42.56 11.69 -2.61
CA ALA A 301 -41.95 10.38 -2.84
C ALA A 301 -40.70 10.49 -3.73
N GLU A 302 -40.74 11.29 -4.79
CA GLU A 302 -39.61 11.50 -5.70
C GLU A 302 -38.44 12.21 -5.01
N GLY A 303 -38.72 13.20 -4.15
CA GLY A 303 -37.71 13.91 -3.37
C GLY A 303 -37.00 12.99 -2.38
N GLN A 304 -37.77 12.22 -1.59
CA GLN A 304 -37.23 11.28 -0.61
C GLN A 304 -36.48 10.11 -1.26
N ASP A 305 -36.99 9.58 -2.37
CA ASP A 305 -36.32 8.50 -3.10
C ASP A 305 -34.98 8.96 -3.67
N TYR A 306 -34.91 10.19 -4.20
CA TYR A 306 -33.65 10.77 -4.65
C TYR A 306 -32.66 10.97 -3.50
N LEU A 307 -33.08 11.55 -2.37
CA LEU A 307 -32.19 11.77 -1.22
C LEU A 307 -31.58 10.46 -0.68
N LYS A 308 -32.38 9.41 -0.61
CA LYS A 308 -31.90 8.08 -0.18
C LYS A 308 -30.97 7.42 -1.20
N GLY A 309 -31.29 7.53 -2.49
CA GLY A 309 -30.42 7.03 -3.58
C GLY A 309 -29.11 7.81 -3.69
N MET A 310 -29.15 9.12 -3.45
CA MET A 310 -27.99 10.00 -3.40
C MET A 310 -27.09 9.65 -2.20
N ALA A 311 -27.67 9.44 -1.01
CA ALA A 311 -26.91 8.98 0.16
C ALA A 311 -26.22 7.63 -0.09
N ALA A 312 -26.90 6.68 -0.75
CA ALA A 312 -26.30 5.41 -1.16
C ALA A 312 -25.13 5.61 -2.16
N ALA A 313 -25.29 6.48 -3.16
CA ALA A 313 -24.20 6.85 -4.06
C ALA A 313 -23.03 7.54 -3.33
N GLY A 314 -23.32 8.35 -2.31
CA GLY A 314 -22.35 8.96 -1.41
C GLY A 314 -21.51 7.91 -0.67
N ASN A 315 -22.18 6.90 -0.09
CA ASN A 315 -21.55 5.76 0.56
C ASN A 315 -20.60 5.01 -0.39
N TYR A 316 -21.06 4.75 -1.62
CA TYR A 316 -20.22 4.13 -2.65
C TYR A 316 -18.95 4.95 -2.94
N ALA A 317 -19.05 6.29 -3.05
CA ALA A 317 -17.89 7.14 -3.35
C ALA A 317 -16.83 7.11 -2.23
N TRP A 318 -17.25 7.08 -0.96
CA TRP A 318 -16.30 6.91 0.15
C TRP A 318 -15.64 5.53 0.14
N VAL A 319 -16.39 4.46 -0.14
CA VAL A 319 -15.82 3.10 -0.32
C VAL A 319 -14.83 3.09 -1.48
N ASN A 320 -15.14 3.77 -2.59
CA ASN A 320 -14.25 3.88 -3.74
C ASN A 320 -12.91 4.54 -3.37
N ARG A 321 -12.94 5.69 -2.68
CA ARG A 321 -11.72 6.37 -2.21
C ARG A 321 -10.95 5.55 -1.16
N SER A 322 -11.66 4.84 -0.28
CA SER A 322 -11.03 3.94 0.70
C SER A 322 -10.28 2.79 0.02
N SER A 323 -10.90 2.21 -0.99
CA SER A 323 -10.32 1.15 -1.81
C SER A 323 -9.00 1.60 -2.46
N MET A 324 -8.96 2.81 -3.04
CA MET A 324 -7.74 3.37 -3.61
C MET A 324 -6.68 3.72 -2.54
N THR A 325 -7.12 4.14 -1.36
CA THR A 325 -6.24 4.35 -0.20
C THR A 325 -5.52 3.04 0.18
N PHE A 326 -6.26 1.93 0.25
CA PHE A 326 -5.71 0.60 0.50
C PHE A 326 -4.71 0.16 -0.57
N LEU A 327 -5.05 0.34 -1.85
CA LEU A 327 -4.18 -0.02 -2.97
C LEU A 327 -2.87 0.80 -2.96
N THR A 328 -2.93 2.06 -2.54
CA THR A 328 -1.75 2.91 -2.33
C THR A 328 -0.85 2.41 -1.21
N ARG A 329 -1.42 1.75 -0.18
CA ARG A 329 -0.70 1.23 1.00
C ARG A 329 -0.10 -0.17 0.81
N GLY A 330 -0.53 -0.95 -0.19
CA GLY A 330 -0.20 -2.37 -0.41
C GLY A 330 1.26 -2.74 -0.73
N VAL A 331 2.24 -1.94 -0.32
CA VAL A 331 3.65 -2.02 -0.75
C VAL A 331 4.58 -2.76 0.25
N GLY A 332 4.10 -3.56 1.24
CA GLY A 332 4.98 -4.52 1.95
C GLY A 332 4.55 -5.26 3.25
N PHE A 333 4.32 -6.60 3.17
CA PHE A 333 4.22 -7.55 4.31
C PHE A 333 4.77 -8.95 3.94
N ASP A 334 5.84 -9.47 4.59
CA ASP A 334 6.37 -10.85 4.38
C ASP A 334 6.91 -11.48 5.70
N ILE A 335 6.24 -12.53 6.20
CA ILE A 335 6.61 -13.25 7.44
C ILE A 335 7.82 -14.16 7.17
N ASN A 336 8.71 -14.29 8.15
CA ASN A 336 9.97 -15.04 8.08
C ASN A 336 10.76 -14.82 6.79
N CYS A 337 10.67 -13.60 6.23
CA CYS A 337 11.73 -13.08 5.39
C CYS A 337 13.04 -13.25 6.20
N GLY A 338 14.06 -13.77 5.55
CA GLY A 338 15.30 -14.18 6.22
C GLY A 338 16.37 -14.57 5.24
N VAL A 339 17.56 -14.82 5.77
CA VAL A 339 18.78 -15.01 4.99
C VAL A 339 19.41 -16.35 5.37
N ARG A 340 19.94 -17.07 4.38
CA ARG A 340 20.75 -18.28 4.55
C ARG A 340 22.10 -18.09 3.87
N LEU A 341 23.18 -18.54 4.50
CA LEU A 341 24.54 -18.49 3.94
C LEU A 341 25.12 -19.90 3.83
N LEU A 342 25.72 -20.20 2.69
CA LEU A 342 26.47 -21.42 2.40
C LEU A 342 27.95 -21.08 2.26
N ARG A 343 28.84 -21.99 2.68
CA ARG A 343 30.27 -21.95 2.35
C ARG A 343 30.59 -22.93 1.23
N THR A 344 31.77 -22.80 0.65
CA THR A 344 32.38 -23.79 -0.24
C THR A 344 33.87 -23.93 0.10
N ASN A 345 34.52 -24.94 -0.46
CA ASN A 345 35.99 -25.06 -0.46
C ASN A 345 36.65 -24.37 -1.68
N LEU A 346 35.88 -23.64 -2.49
CA LEU A 346 36.37 -22.93 -3.68
C LEU A 346 36.97 -21.57 -3.30
N ASP A 347 37.97 -21.14 -4.07
CA ASP A 347 38.53 -19.79 -4.02
C ASP A 347 37.97 -18.91 -5.16
N GLU A 348 38.09 -17.59 -5.03
CA GLU A 348 37.75 -16.61 -6.06
C GLU A 348 38.42 -16.95 -7.39
N SER A 349 39.66 -17.48 -7.38
CA SER A 349 40.36 -17.92 -8.59
C SER A 349 39.66 -19.06 -9.33
N ASP A 350 38.93 -19.94 -8.61
CA ASP A 350 38.22 -21.08 -9.19
C ASP A 350 36.90 -20.65 -9.84
N VAL A 351 36.22 -19.67 -9.23
CA VAL A 351 34.91 -19.22 -9.68
C VAL A 351 35.01 -18.15 -10.76
N GLN A 352 36.03 -17.28 -10.74
CA GLN A 352 36.11 -16.18 -11.71
C GLN A 352 35.99 -16.61 -13.18
N PRO A 353 36.66 -17.67 -13.65
CA PRO A 353 36.55 -18.13 -15.03
C PRO A 353 35.15 -18.60 -15.43
N VAL A 354 34.36 -19.08 -14.47
CA VAL A 354 33.03 -19.70 -14.70
C VAL A 354 31.87 -18.90 -14.10
N LYS A 355 32.13 -17.71 -13.54
CA LYS A 355 31.19 -16.89 -12.79
C LYS A 355 29.88 -16.62 -13.54
N GLU A 356 29.95 -16.26 -14.82
CA GLU A 356 28.77 -16.00 -15.66
C GLU A 356 27.96 -17.27 -15.91
N GLN A 357 28.64 -18.40 -16.13
CA GLN A 357 28.00 -19.70 -16.32
C GLN A 357 27.32 -20.16 -15.03
N LEU A 358 27.96 -19.93 -13.89
CA LEU A 358 27.44 -20.28 -12.57
C LEU A 358 26.23 -19.42 -12.17
N ALA A 359 26.30 -18.11 -12.43
CA ALA A 359 25.16 -17.19 -12.25
C ALA A 359 23.96 -17.63 -13.10
N GLN A 360 24.20 -17.98 -14.38
CA GLN A 360 23.14 -18.49 -15.25
C GLN A 360 22.59 -19.83 -14.76
N ALA A 361 23.46 -20.75 -14.35
CA ALA A 361 23.03 -22.04 -13.83
C ALA A 361 22.13 -21.87 -12.59
N MET A 362 22.49 -20.99 -11.65
CA MET A 362 21.63 -20.69 -10.50
C MET A 362 20.30 -20.08 -10.93
N PHE A 363 20.28 -19.15 -11.87
CA PHE A 363 19.06 -18.53 -12.40
C PHE A 363 18.14 -19.54 -13.09
N ASP A 364 18.70 -20.53 -13.78
CA ASP A 364 17.94 -21.58 -14.45
C ASP A 364 17.33 -22.60 -13.46
N HIS A 365 18.03 -22.88 -12.35
CA HIS A 365 17.57 -23.85 -11.34
C HIS A 365 16.64 -23.23 -10.31
N ILE A 366 16.84 -21.95 -9.94
CA ILE A 366 16.06 -21.26 -8.91
C ILE A 366 15.00 -20.39 -9.59
N PRO A 367 13.70 -20.73 -9.50
CA PRO A 367 12.66 -19.90 -10.09
C PRO A 367 12.60 -18.53 -9.41
N VAL A 368 12.64 -17.48 -10.21
CA VAL A 368 12.69 -16.08 -9.78
C VAL A 368 11.49 -15.28 -10.28
N GLY A 369 11.04 -14.29 -9.51
CA GLY A 369 10.07 -13.28 -9.94
C GLY A 369 8.60 -13.54 -9.62
N VAL A 370 7.75 -12.59 -10.01
CA VAL A 370 6.32 -12.59 -9.70
C VAL A 370 5.58 -13.62 -10.55
N GLY A 371 4.84 -14.52 -9.91
CA GLY A 371 4.03 -15.54 -10.60
C GLY A 371 4.80 -16.81 -10.97
N SER A 372 6.10 -16.86 -10.68
CA SER A 372 6.93 -18.04 -10.89
C SER A 372 6.48 -19.20 -10.00
N LYS A 373 6.70 -20.42 -10.50
CA LYS A 373 6.32 -21.66 -9.84
C LYS A 373 7.55 -22.43 -9.38
N GLY A 374 7.45 -23.01 -8.19
CA GLY A 374 8.42 -23.95 -7.67
C GLY A 374 8.64 -25.15 -8.58
N VAL A 375 9.88 -25.63 -8.64
CA VAL A 375 10.25 -26.86 -9.35
C VAL A 375 10.24 -28.09 -8.45
N ILE A 376 10.19 -27.90 -7.13
CA ILE A 376 10.04 -28.99 -6.17
C ILE A 376 8.58 -29.48 -6.21
N PRO A 377 8.34 -30.78 -6.47
CA PRO A 377 7.00 -31.35 -6.45
C PRO A 377 6.33 -31.11 -5.10
N MET A 378 5.15 -30.50 -5.13
CA MET A 378 4.41 -30.11 -3.93
C MET A 378 2.91 -30.21 -4.20
N ASN A 379 2.24 -31.09 -3.46
CA ASN A 379 0.78 -31.17 -3.42
C ASN A 379 0.23 -30.54 -2.12
N ALA A 380 -1.10 -30.53 -1.95
CA ALA A 380 -1.72 -29.93 -0.78
C ALA A 380 -1.31 -30.61 0.54
N LYS A 381 -1.17 -31.94 0.55
CA LYS A 381 -0.71 -32.71 1.71
C LYS A 381 0.75 -32.37 2.04
N ASP A 382 1.61 -32.32 1.03
CA ASP A 382 3.03 -31.96 1.21
C ASP A 382 3.16 -30.56 1.81
N LEU A 383 2.32 -29.61 1.38
CA LEU A 383 2.29 -28.27 1.95
C LEU A 383 1.86 -28.28 3.43
N GLU A 384 0.84 -29.04 3.81
CA GLU A 384 0.43 -29.16 5.23
C GLU A 384 1.58 -29.71 6.07
N GLU A 385 2.25 -30.75 5.59
CA GLU A 385 3.39 -31.36 6.27
C GLU A 385 4.59 -30.40 6.34
N ALA A 386 4.88 -29.65 5.28
CA ALA A 386 5.92 -28.63 5.27
C ALA A 386 5.63 -27.48 6.26
N LEU A 387 4.36 -27.07 6.39
CA LEU A 387 3.92 -26.07 7.36
C LEU A 387 4.09 -26.57 8.81
N GLU A 388 3.96 -27.86 9.07
CA GLU A 388 4.07 -28.46 10.41
C GLU A 388 5.52 -28.84 10.77
N MET A 389 6.24 -29.43 9.82
CA MET A 389 7.55 -30.05 10.03
C MET A 389 8.72 -29.11 9.73
N GLY A 390 8.53 -28.03 8.97
CA GLY A 390 9.65 -27.16 8.58
C GLY A 390 10.74 -27.94 7.84
N VAL A 391 12.02 -27.69 8.15
CA VAL A 391 13.16 -28.37 7.49
C VAL A 391 13.14 -29.88 7.65
N ASP A 392 12.48 -30.44 8.68
CA ASP A 392 12.33 -31.90 8.82
C ASP A 392 11.61 -32.53 7.62
N TRP A 393 10.70 -31.80 6.97
CA TRP A 393 10.08 -32.23 5.71
C TRP A 393 11.12 -32.29 4.59
N SER A 394 11.93 -31.24 4.43
CA SER A 394 12.99 -31.20 3.42
C SER A 394 14.02 -32.32 3.60
N LEU A 395 14.37 -32.68 4.84
CA LEU A 395 15.24 -33.82 5.13
C LEU A 395 14.62 -35.14 4.67
N ARG A 396 13.35 -35.37 5.03
CA ARG A 396 12.63 -36.60 4.70
C ARG A 396 12.50 -36.80 3.18
N GLU A 397 12.26 -35.72 2.44
CA GLU A 397 12.14 -35.76 0.97
C GLU A 397 13.49 -35.71 0.24
N GLY A 398 14.62 -35.59 0.96
CA GLY A 398 15.97 -35.58 0.36
C GLY A 398 16.41 -34.23 -0.22
N TYR A 399 15.80 -33.13 0.18
CA TYR A 399 16.13 -31.76 -0.24
C TYR A 399 17.02 -31.00 0.75
N ALA A 400 17.51 -31.66 1.80
CA ALA A 400 18.41 -31.08 2.79
C ALA A 400 19.39 -32.14 3.33
N TRP A 401 20.56 -31.70 3.78
CA TRP A 401 21.48 -32.53 4.54
C TRP A 401 21.17 -32.44 6.03
N ALA A 402 21.49 -33.47 6.81
CA ALA A 402 21.14 -33.55 8.23
C ALA A 402 21.68 -32.34 9.01
N GLU A 403 22.89 -31.92 8.68
CA GLU A 403 23.62 -30.80 9.28
C GLU A 403 23.00 -29.44 8.94
N ASP A 404 22.28 -29.32 7.81
CA ASP A 404 21.63 -28.05 7.41
C ASP A 404 20.62 -27.59 8.46
N LYS A 405 19.93 -28.56 9.07
CA LYS A 405 18.95 -28.32 10.13
C LYS A 405 19.62 -27.72 11.37
N GLU A 406 20.79 -28.22 11.77
CA GLU A 406 21.51 -27.76 12.96
C GLU A 406 21.96 -26.30 12.82
N HIS A 407 22.18 -25.87 11.59
CA HIS A 407 22.56 -24.51 11.23
C HIS A 407 21.37 -23.61 10.90
N CYS A 408 20.14 -24.02 11.21
CA CYS A 408 18.97 -23.15 11.11
C CYS A 408 18.57 -22.60 12.46
N GLU A 409 18.15 -21.33 12.48
CA GLU A 409 17.45 -20.77 13.63
C GLU A 409 16.23 -21.66 13.99
N GLU A 410 16.08 -22.02 15.27
CA GLU A 410 15.05 -22.98 15.74
C GLU A 410 15.14 -24.37 15.09
N TYR A 411 16.33 -24.78 14.64
CA TYR A 411 16.50 -26.01 13.86
C TYR A 411 15.57 -26.07 12.64
N GLY A 412 15.23 -24.91 12.08
CA GLY A 412 14.38 -24.78 10.89
C GLY A 412 12.92 -25.18 11.11
N ARG A 413 12.45 -25.23 12.37
CA ARG A 413 11.07 -25.61 12.71
C ARG A 413 10.58 -24.95 14.00
N MET A 414 9.49 -24.21 13.91
CA MET A 414 8.71 -23.79 15.06
C MET A 414 7.67 -24.86 15.40
N LEU A 415 7.84 -25.48 16.58
CA LEU A 415 7.04 -26.63 17.04
C LEU A 415 5.56 -26.30 17.28
N GLN A 416 5.25 -25.04 17.56
CA GLN A 416 3.89 -24.55 17.77
C GLN A 416 3.14 -24.26 16.47
N ALA A 417 3.73 -24.54 15.31
CA ALA A 417 3.06 -24.36 14.03
C ALA A 417 1.78 -25.22 13.98
N ASP A 418 0.68 -24.59 13.56
CA ASP A 418 -0.59 -25.28 13.32
C ASP A 418 -1.07 -24.91 11.92
N PRO A 419 -0.94 -25.82 10.93
CA PRO A 419 -1.41 -25.57 9.59
C PRO A 419 -2.91 -25.27 9.51
N ASN A 420 -3.72 -25.66 10.49
CA ASN A 420 -5.15 -25.31 10.53
C ASN A 420 -5.40 -23.83 10.82
N LYS A 421 -4.40 -23.11 11.33
CA LYS A 421 -4.45 -21.65 11.56
C LYS A 421 -3.97 -20.85 10.34
N VAL A 422 -3.59 -21.53 9.26
CA VAL A 422 -3.29 -20.92 7.97
C VAL A 422 -4.52 -21.02 7.07
N SER A 423 -5.02 -19.88 6.59
CA SER A 423 -6.23 -19.84 5.78
C SER A 423 -6.07 -20.58 4.44
N ALA A 424 -7.17 -21.11 3.90
CA ALA A 424 -7.17 -21.72 2.56
C ALA A 424 -6.66 -20.75 1.47
N ARG A 425 -6.90 -19.44 1.65
CA ARG A 425 -6.38 -18.39 0.77
C ARG A 425 -4.85 -18.30 0.84
N ALA A 426 -4.28 -18.33 2.05
CA ALA A 426 -2.83 -18.32 2.25
C ALA A 426 -2.19 -19.57 1.63
N LYS A 427 -2.75 -20.76 1.87
CA LYS A 427 -2.28 -22.03 1.29
C LYS A 427 -2.33 -22.02 -0.24
N LYS A 428 -3.45 -21.56 -0.83
CA LYS A 428 -3.60 -21.45 -2.29
C LYS A 428 -2.56 -20.52 -2.93
N ARG A 429 -2.17 -19.44 -2.23
CA ARG A 429 -1.11 -18.52 -2.68
C ARG A 429 0.28 -19.12 -2.54
N GLY A 430 0.56 -19.80 -1.44
CA GLY A 430 1.87 -20.39 -1.12
C GLY A 430 2.22 -21.65 -1.89
N LEU A 431 1.24 -22.52 -2.17
CA LEU A 431 1.47 -23.81 -2.82
C LEU A 431 2.33 -23.72 -4.09
N PRO A 432 2.03 -22.84 -5.08
CA PRO A 432 2.87 -22.74 -6.28
C PRO A 432 4.22 -22.05 -6.03
N GLN A 433 4.44 -21.39 -4.90
CA GLN A 433 5.60 -20.50 -4.68
C GLN A 433 6.75 -21.14 -3.90
N LEU A 434 6.63 -22.40 -3.47
CA LEU A 434 7.70 -23.05 -2.71
C LEU A 434 8.95 -23.25 -3.58
N GLY A 435 10.13 -23.00 -3.03
CA GLY A 435 11.40 -23.08 -3.74
C GLY A 435 11.60 -21.94 -4.73
N THR A 436 10.86 -20.84 -4.58
CA THR A 436 11.03 -19.65 -5.42
C THR A 436 11.63 -18.50 -4.63
N LEU A 437 12.50 -17.75 -5.29
CA LEU A 437 13.15 -16.59 -4.70
C LEU A 437 12.12 -15.49 -4.39
N GLY A 438 11.23 -15.23 -5.35
CA GLY A 438 10.32 -14.11 -5.31
C GLY A 438 10.82 -12.86 -6.01
N ALA A 439 10.17 -11.74 -5.72
CA ALA A 439 10.50 -10.41 -6.24
C ALA A 439 10.79 -9.44 -5.07
N GLY A 440 11.05 -8.17 -5.39
CA GLY A 440 11.36 -7.14 -4.40
C GLY A 440 12.79 -7.27 -3.91
N ASN A 441 13.02 -7.21 -2.59
CA ASN A 441 14.37 -7.27 -2.04
C ASN A 441 14.94 -8.69 -1.93
N HIS A 442 14.24 -9.72 -2.39
CA HIS A 442 14.79 -11.09 -2.41
C HIS A 442 15.83 -11.25 -3.52
N TYR A 443 16.87 -12.04 -3.22
CA TYR A 443 18.00 -12.31 -4.11
C TYR A 443 18.73 -13.59 -3.66
N ALA A 444 19.48 -14.20 -4.57
CA ALA A 444 20.56 -15.11 -4.22
C ALA A 444 21.87 -14.54 -4.77
N GLU A 445 22.95 -14.62 -4.02
CA GLU A 445 24.24 -14.03 -4.39
C GLU A 445 25.39 -14.99 -4.13
N ILE A 446 26.31 -15.09 -5.09
CA ILE A 446 27.62 -15.73 -4.91
C ILE A 446 28.58 -14.65 -4.48
N GLN A 447 29.31 -14.89 -3.41
CA GLN A 447 30.16 -13.91 -2.74
C GLN A 447 31.52 -14.50 -2.43
N VAL A 448 32.48 -13.62 -2.19
CA VAL A 448 33.85 -13.95 -1.80
C VAL A 448 34.14 -13.34 -0.43
N VAL A 449 34.87 -14.06 0.42
CA VAL A 449 35.39 -13.55 1.70
C VAL A 449 36.43 -12.47 1.44
N ASP A 450 36.03 -11.22 1.70
CA ASP A 450 36.84 -10.00 1.48
C ASP A 450 37.71 -9.69 2.72
N GLU A 451 37.11 -9.78 3.90
CA GLU A 451 37.81 -9.52 5.17
C GLU A 451 37.34 -10.50 6.26
N ILE A 452 38.29 -10.91 7.12
CA ILE A 452 38.05 -11.70 8.32
C ILE A 452 38.44 -10.84 9.52
N PHE A 453 37.47 -10.53 10.38
CA PHE A 453 37.67 -9.74 11.61
C PHE A 453 37.83 -10.62 12.85
N ASN A 454 37.29 -11.85 12.80
CA ASN A 454 37.38 -12.82 13.88
C ASN A 454 37.74 -14.19 13.29
N GLU A 455 39.04 -14.50 13.28
CA GLU A 455 39.57 -15.75 12.71
C GLU A 455 39.01 -17.00 13.40
N TYR A 456 38.80 -16.94 14.71
CA TYR A 456 38.25 -18.06 15.46
C TYR A 456 36.80 -18.35 15.06
N ALA A 457 35.97 -17.30 14.97
CA ALA A 457 34.59 -17.43 14.51
C ALA A 457 34.52 -17.88 13.04
N ALA A 458 35.36 -17.32 12.17
CA ALA A 458 35.43 -17.70 10.77
C ALA A 458 35.78 -19.18 10.60
N LYS A 459 36.83 -19.67 11.28
CA LYS A 459 37.19 -21.11 11.28
C LYS A 459 36.06 -22.01 11.74
N LYS A 460 35.30 -21.60 12.77
CA LYS A 460 34.12 -22.36 13.23
C LYS A 460 33.00 -22.38 12.21
N MET A 461 32.87 -21.34 11.40
CA MET A 461 31.96 -21.28 10.26
C MET A 461 32.55 -21.93 8.99
N GLY A 462 33.69 -22.62 9.09
CA GLY A 462 34.38 -23.26 7.97
C GLY A 462 34.93 -22.27 6.93
N ILE A 463 35.23 -21.04 7.35
CA ILE A 463 35.88 -20.00 6.56
C ILE A 463 37.31 -19.80 7.07
N ASP A 464 38.29 -20.22 6.28
CA ASP A 464 39.68 -20.31 6.73
C ASP A 464 40.59 -19.21 6.17
N HIS A 465 40.17 -18.57 5.08
CA HIS A 465 41.00 -17.59 4.36
C HIS A 465 40.15 -16.58 3.59
N LYS A 466 40.77 -15.46 3.25
CA LYS A 466 40.22 -14.50 2.26
C LYS A 466 40.28 -15.12 0.87
N GLY A 467 39.29 -14.84 0.03
CA GLY A 467 39.16 -15.46 -1.29
C GLY A 467 38.15 -16.62 -1.33
N GLN A 468 37.82 -17.22 -0.19
CA GLN A 468 36.87 -18.33 -0.13
C GLN A 468 35.46 -17.93 -0.58
N VAL A 469 34.81 -18.79 -1.35
CA VAL A 469 33.51 -18.53 -1.97
C VAL A 469 32.36 -18.96 -1.06
N CYS A 470 31.35 -18.10 -0.95
CA CYS A 470 30.12 -18.32 -0.20
C CYS A 470 28.89 -18.04 -1.08
N VAL A 471 27.71 -18.54 -0.68
CA VAL A 471 26.44 -18.26 -1.37
C VAL A 471 25.39 -17.82 -0.35
N MET A 472 24.83 -16.62 -0.53
CA MET A 472 23.76 -16.10 0.32
C MET A 472 22.42 -16.13 -0.40
N ILE A 473 21.36 -16.55 0.29
CA ILE A 473 19.99 -16.67 -0.22
C ILE A 473 19.06 -15.86 0.70
N HIS A 474 18.42 -14.83 0.15
CA HIS A 474 17.45 -13.99 0.84
C HIS A 474 16.04 -14.21 0.29
N SER A 475 15.18 -14.85 1.07
CA SER A 475 13.74 -15.02 0.77
C SER A 475 12.93 -15.28 2.03
N GLY A 476 11.60 -15.33 1.89
CA GLY A 476 10.66 -15.45 2.99
C GLY A 476 9.50 -16.40 2.73
N SER A 477 8.41 -16.15 3.44
CA SER A 477 7.15 -16.92 3.35
C SER A 477 6.33 -16.63 2.10
N ARG A 478 6.77 -15.69 1.27
CA ARG A 478 6.14 -15.33 0.00
C ARG A 478 4.69 -14.88 0.21
N GLY A 479 3.81 -15.18 -0.75
CA GLY A 479 2.40 -14.83 -0.66
C GLY A 479 1.65 -15.52 0.49
N LEU A 480 2.19 -16.61 1.05
CA LEU A 480 1.57 -17.33 2.16
C LEU A 480 1.61 -16.50 3.44
N GLY A 481 2.79 -16.10 3.90
CA GLY A 481 2.87 -15.37 5.16
C GLY A 481 2.39 -13.92 5.05
N HIS A 482 2.48 -13.30 3.86
CA HIS A 482 1.75 -12.04 3.61
C HIS A 482 0.26 -12.21 3.94
N GLN A 483 -0.36 -13.29 3.45
CA GLN A 483 -1.77 -13.53 3.68
C GLN A 483 -2.06 -13.87 5.14
N VAL A 484 -1.21 -14.66 5.81
CA VAL A 484 -1.33 -14.93 7.25
C VAL A 484 -1.31 -13.63 8.07
N ALA A 485 -0.39 -12.70 7.78
CA ALA A 485 -0.35 -11.40 8.46
C ALA A 485 -1.63 -10.59 8.20
N THR A 486 -2.10 -10.56 6.95
CA THR A 486 -3.32 -9.84 6.58
C THR A 486 -4.55 -10.39 7.31
N ASP A 487 -4.70 -11.71 7.34
CA ASP A 487 -5.82 -12.38 8.00
C ASP A 487 -5.81 -12.12 9.53
N ALA A 488 -4.61 -12.11 10.13
CA ALA A 488 -4.44 -11.86 11.56
C ALA A 488 -4.77 -10.42 11.97
N LEU A 489 -4.38 -9.42 11.17
CA LEU A 489 -4.69 -8.02 11.46
C LEU A 489 -6.22 -7.81 11.59
N VAL A 490 -7.01 -8.41 10.69
CA VAL A 490 -8.48 -8.33 10.75
C VAL A 490 -9.03 -8.97 12.03
N ALA A 491 -8.46 -10.11 12.45
CA ALA A 491 -8.87 -10.76 13.70
C ALA A 491 -8.47 -9.94 14.94
N MET A 492 -7.26 -9.39 14.96
CA MET A 492 -6.75 -8.58 16.06
C MET A 492 -7.52 -7.28 16.23
N GLU A 493 -7.94 -6.61 15.15
CA GLU A 493 -8.78 -5.41 15.26
C GLU A 493 -10.12 -5.69 15.98
N LYS A 494 -10.71 -6.86 15.74
CA LYS A 494 -11.92 -7.30 16.46
C LYS A 494 -11.62 -7.58 17.92
N ALA A 495 -10.49 -8.23 18.21
CA ALA A 495 -10.03 -8.52 19.57
C ALA A 495 -9.75 -7.23 20.37
N MET A 496 -9.10 -6.23 19.77
CA MET A 496 -8.83 -4.93 20.42
C MET A 496 -10.11 -4.23 20.84
N LYS A 497 -11.13 -4.22 19.96
CA LYS A 497 -12.44 -3.64 20.29
C LYS A 497 -13.10 -4.38 21.45
N ARG A 498 -13.08 -5.72 21.44
CA ARG A 498 -13.62 -6.57 22.53
C ARG A 498 -12.89 -6.33 23.85
N ASP A 499 -11.56 -6.30 23.81
CA ASP A 499 -10.68 -6.30 24.99
C ASP A 499 -10.28 -4.88 25.44
N LYS A 500 -10.84 -3.87 24.78
CA LYS A 500 -10.61 -2.43 25.00
C LYS A 500 -9.12 -2.06 24.98
N ILE A 501 -8.37 -2.65 24.04
CA ILE A 501 -6.95 -2.32 23.82
C ILE A 501 -6.90 -1.05 22.97
N ILE A 502 -6.42 0.03 23.56
CA ILE A 502 -6.22 1.32 22.88
C ILE A 502 -4.73 1.46 22.58
N VAL A 503 -4.41 1.72 21.31
CA VAL A 503 -3.06 1.97 20.82
C VAL A 503 -3.03 3.34 20.17
N ASN A 504 -1.85 3.96 20.11
CA ASN A 504 -1.69 5.28 19.51
C ASN A 504 -1.72 5.25 17.97
N ASP A 505 -1.70 4.07 17.35
CA ASP A 505 -1.69 3.85 15.90
C ASP A 505 -2.31 2.47 15.59
N ARG A 506 -3.32 2.35 14.72
CA ARG A 506 -3.91 1.04 14.35
C ARG A 506 -2.97 0.14 13.56
N GLN A 507 -1.86 0.64 13.02
CA GLN A 507 -0.77 -0.23 12.54
C GLN A 507 -0.17 -1.08 13.66
N LEU A 508 -0.38 -0.69 14.93
CA LEU A 508 -0.06 -1.48 16.12
C LEU A 508 -1.21 -2.42 16.50
N ALA A 509 -2.04 -2.83 15.53
CA ALA A 509 -3.09 -3.81 15.76
C ALA A 509 -2.50 -5.05 16.44
N CYS A 510 -3.09 -5.43 17.58
CA CYS A 510 -2.53 -6.44 18.46
C CYS A 510 -3.64 -7.20 19.19
N ALA A 511 -3.32 -8.36 19.71
CA ALA A 511 -4.19 -9.09 20.63
C ALA A 511 -3.41 -9.46 21.89
N ARG A 512 -4.12 -9.74 22.98
CA ARG A 512 -3.47 -10.33 24.16
C ARG A 512 -2.90 -11.69 23.75
N ILE A 513 -1.66 -11.99 24.14
CA ILE A 513 -0.96 -13.22 23.74
C ILE A 513 -1.80 -14.47 24.04
N ALA A 514 -2.46 -14.52 25.19
CA ALA A 514 -3.28 -15.64 25.63
C ALA A 514 -4.71 -15.67 25.03
N SER A 515 -5.10 -14.68 24.22
CA SER A 515 -6.40 -14.69 23.55
C SER A 515 -6.40 -15.71 22.41
N ALA A 516 -7.60 -16.12 21.97
CA ALA A 516 -7.74 -17.01 20.82
C ALA A 516 -7.07 -16.41 19.57
N GLU A 517 -7.24 -15.11 19.33
CA GLU A 517 -6.63 -14.42 18.18
C GLU A 517 -5.11 -14.33 18.29
N GLY A 518 -4.59 -14.07 19.49
CA GLY A 518 -3.15 -14.07 19.75
C GLY A 518 -2.52 -15.44 19.50
N GLN A 519 -3.11 -16.49 20.07
CA GLN A 519 -2.63 -17.87 19.88
C GLN A 519 -2.77 -18.35 18.43
N ASP A 520 -3.90 -18.05 17.77
CA ASP A 520 -4.12 -18.44 16.38
C ASP A 520 -3.12 -17.75 15.44
N TYR A 521 -2.84 -16.47 15.65
CA TYR A 521 -1.79 -15.78 14.88
C TYR A 521 -0.41 -16.39 15.14
N LEU A 522 -0.04 -16.64 16.40
CA LEU A 522 1.28 -17.22 16.71
C LEU A 522 1.49 -18.58 16.06
N LYS A 523 0.45 -19.43 16.05
CA LYS A 523 0.48 -20.73 15.39
C LYS A 523 0.52 -20.62 13.87
N GLY A 524 -0.26 -19.71 13.29
CA GLY A 524 -0.28 -19.45 11.84
C GLY A 524 1.02 -18.81 11.33
N MET A 525 1.58 -17.88 12.11
CA MET A 525 2.89 -17.26 11.87
C MET A 525 4.01 -18.30 11.99
N ALA A 526 3.96 -19.20 12.97
CA ALA A 526 4.91 -20.31 13.09
C ALA A 526 4.86 -21.24 11.87
N ALA A 527 3.67 -21.57 11.38
CA ALA A 527 3.50 -22.34 10.14
C ALA A 527 4.06 -21.58 8.91
N ALA A 528 3.79 -20.28 8.79
CA ALA A 528 4.42 -19.44 7.75
C ALA A 528 5.96 -19.36 7.90
N GLY A 529 6.45 -19.41 9.14
CA GLY A 529 7.86 -19.54 9.48
C GLY A 529 8.47 -20.83 8.92
N ASN A 530 7.84 -21.97 9.21
CA ASN A 530 8.22 -23.29 8.69
C ASN A 530 8.26 -23.30 7.17
N TYR A 531 7.23 -22.75 6.52
CA TYR A 531 7.21 -22.62 5.06
C TYR A 531 8.40 -21.82 4.52
N ALA A 532 8.79 -20.71 5.17
CA ALA A 532 9.93 -19.92 4.72
C ALA A 532 11.28 -20.65 4.87
N TRP A 533 11.47 -21.45 5.92
CA TRP A 533 12.66 -22.31 6.04
C TRP A 533 12.69 -23.42 4.99
N VAL A 534 11.55 -24.07 4.73
CA VAL A 534 11.44 -25.05 3.63
C VAL A 534 11.75 -24.36 2.30
N ASN A 535 11.23 -23.15 2.06
CA ASN A 535 11.51 -22.37 0.86
C ASN A 535 13.02 -22.09 0.69
N ARG A 536 13.71 -21.66 1.75
CA ARG A 536 15.17 -21.46 1.72
C ARG A 536 15.94 -22.76 1.55
N SER A 537 15.51 -23.86 2.18
CA SER A 537 16.10 -25.19 2.01
C SER A 537 15.96 -25.72 0.59
N SER A 538 14.80 -25.54 -0.03
CA SER A 538 14.56 -25.85 -1.43
C SER A 538 15.54 -25.10 -2.33
N MET A 539 15.77 -23.81 -2.10
CA MET A 539 16.75 -23.03 -2.87
C MET A 539 18.20 -23.44 -2.57
N THR A 540 18.53 -23.90 -1.36
CA THR A 540 19.83 -24.51 -1.06
C THR A 540 20.07 -25.75 -1.91
N PHE A 541 19.09 -26.65 -1.99
CA PHE A 541 19.17 -27.83 -2.85
C PHE A 541 19.41 -27.44 -4.32
N LEU A 542 18.65 -26.48 -4.84
CA LEU A 542 18.77 -26.01 -6.22
C LEU A 542 20.13 -25.32 -6.48
N THR A 543 20.67 -24.61 -5.49
CA THR A 543 22.01 -24.03 -5.54
C THR A 543 23.08 -25.12 -5.64
N ARG A 544 22.97 -26.17 -4.81
CA ARG A 544 23.88 -27.33 -4.87
C ARG A 544 23.88 -27.99 -6.25
N GLN A 545 22.70 -28.16 -6.85
CA GLN A 545 22.58 -28.71 -8.22
C GLN A 545 23.24 -27.81 -9.26
N ALA A 546 23.08 -26.49 -9.15
CA ALA A 546 23.70 -25.54 -10.06
C ALA A 546 25.24 -25.58 -9.99
N PHE A 547 25.81 -25.62 -8.78
CA PHE A 547 27.25 -25.72 -8.56
C PHE A 547 27.82 -27.07 -9.05
N ALA A 548 27.17 -28.18 -8.69
CA ALA A 548 27.56 -29.51 -9.14
C ALA A 548 27.61 -29.63 -10.67
N LYS A 549 26.61 -29.04 -11.34
CA LYS A 549 26.54 -29.01 -12.82
C LYS A 549 27.71 -28.23 -13.44
N VAL A 550 28.11 -27.10 -12.87
CA VAL A 550 29.15 -26.23 -13.45
C VAL A 550 30.54 -26.77 -13.19
N PHE A 551 30.81 -27.25 -11.97
CA PHE A 551 32.12 -27.80 -11.60
C PHE A 551 32.28 -29.30 -11.94
N ASN A 552 31.21 -29.93 -12.44
CA ASN A 552 31.17 -31.35 -12.79
C ASN A 552 31.67 -32.25 -11.64
N THR A 553 31.18 -31.96 -10.44
CA THR A 553 31.53 -32.66 -9.20
C THR A 553 30.32 -32.71 -8.28
N THR A 554 30.40 -33.41 -7.15
CA THR A 554 29.29 -33.48 -6.20
C THR A 554 29.24 -32.25 -5.29
N PRO A 555 28.06 -31.89 -4.74
CA PRO A 555 27.99 -30.81 -3.76
C PRO A 555 28.80 -31.09 -2.49
N ASP A 556 28.96 -32.36 -2.11
CA ASP A 556 29.78 -32.80 -0.98
C ASP A 556 31.27 -32.49 -1.23
N ASP A 557 31.78 -32.77 -2.43
CA ASP A 557 33.17 -32.45 -2.80
C ASP A 557 33.44 -30.93 -2.88
N LEU A 558 32.38 -30.12 -3.06
CA LEU A 558 32.44 -28.65 -3.04
C LEU A 558 32.26 -28.04 -1.64
N ASP A 559 32.03 -28.88 -0.63
CA ASP A 559 31.88 -28.47 0.76
C ASP A 559 30.75 -27.43 0.95
N LEU A 560 29.64 -27.60 0.20
CA LEU A 560 28.48 -26.69 0.13
C LEU A 560 27.57 -26.74 1.37
N HIS A 561 28.14 -26.55 2.55
CA HIS A 561 27.45 -26.58 3.84
C HIS A 561 26.79 -25.25 4.20
N VAL A 562 25.66 -25.33 4.90
CA VAL A 562 25.00 -24.16 5.50
C VAL A 562 25.84 -23.66 6.67
N ILE A 563 26.26 -22.39 6.62
CA ILE A 563 26.84 -21.70 7.77
C ILE A 563 25.73 -21.38 8.77
N TYR A 564 24.68 -20.68 8.30
CA TYR A 564 23.53 -20.37 9.13
C TYR A 564 22.29 -19.99 8.29
N ASP A 565 21.11 -20.07 8.89
CA ASP A 565 19.84 -19.55 8.36
C ASP A 565 19.09 -18.80 9.45
N VAL A 566 18.74 -17.54 9.21
CA VAL A 566 18.14 -16.68 10.21
C VAL A 566 16.97 -15.84 9.68
N SER A 567 15.93 -15.71 10.50
CA SER A 567 14.78 -14.86 10.28
C SER A 567 15.11 -13.39 10.56
N HIS A 568 14.50 -12.47 9.82
CA HIS A 568 14.46 -11.06 10.20
C HIS A 568 13.06 -10.42 10.29
N ASN A 569 12.01 -11.19 10.01
CA ASN A 569 10.60 -10.82 10.24
C ASN A 569 9.87 -11.94 10.99
N ILE A 570 9.93 -12.00 12.31
CA ILE A 570 9.33 -13.09 13.10
C ILE A 570 9.03 -12.64 14.52
N ALA A 571 8.08 -13.29 15.20
CA ALA A 571 7.94 -13.20 16.65
C ALA A 571 8.28 -14.55 17.30
N LYS A 572 9.04 -14.53 18.41
CA LYS A 572 9.48 -15.76 19.10
C LYS A 572 9.31 -15.64 20.60
N VAL A 573 8.94 -16.77 21.22
CA VAL A 573 8.87 -16.89 22.67
C VAL A 573 10.27 -17.26 23.16
N GLU A 574 10.89 -16.40 23.96
CA GLU A 574 12.28 -16.51 24.39
C GLU A 574 12.42 -16.21 25.88
N GLN A 575 13.41 -16.82 26.53
CA GLN A 575 13.76 -16.51 27.92
C GLN A 575 14.79 -15.38 27.96
N HIS A 576 14.51 -14.34 28.73
CA HIS A 576 15.39 -13.18 28.90
C HIS A 576 15.42 -12.74 30.37
N VAL A 577 16.54 -12.16 30.80
CA VAL A 577 16.65 -11.57 32.14
C VAL A 577 16.25 -10.10 32.08
N VAL A 578 15.20 -9.72 32.81
CA VAL A 578 14.72 -8.34 32.92
C VAL A 578 14.66 -7.95 34.40
N ASP A 579 15.40 -6.90 34.77
CA ASP A 579 15.58 -6.46 36.16
C ASP A 579 16.11 -7.57 37.08
N GLY A 580 17.07 -8.36 36.58
CA GLY A 580 17.69 -9.47 37.32
C GLY A 580 16.80 -10.70 37.48
N LYS A 581 15.63 -10.77 36.82
CA LYS A 581 14.70 -11.91 36.87
C LYS A 581 14.51 -12.51 35.49
N GLU A 582 14.56 -13.84 35.42
CA GLU A 582 14.21 -14.57 34.21
C GLU A 582 12.72 -14.38 33.87
N ARG A 583 12.43 -14.05 32.62
CA ARG A 583 11.09 -13.83 32.09
C ARG A 583 10.96 -14.46 30.71
N THR A 584 9.84 -15.15 30.50
CA THR A 584 9.39 -15.57 29.17
C THR A 584 8.80 -14.37 28.44
N LEU A 585 9.42 -13.95 27.34
CA LEU A 585 8.99 -12.81 26.52
C LEU A 585 8.60 -13.28 25.11
N LEU A 586 7.64 -12.58 24.49
CA LEU A 586 7.36 -12.70 23.06
C LEU A 586 8.11 -11.58 22.32
N VAL A 587 9.30 -11.88 21.81
CA VAL A 587 10.18 -10.95 21.12
C VAL A 587 9.74 -10.81 19.67
N HIS A 588 9.32 -9.61 19.27
CA HIS A 588 8.94 -9.31 17.89
C HIS A 588 10.13 -8.69 17.14
N ARG A 589 10.45 -9.26 15.99
CA ARG A 589 11.54 -8.80 15.12
C ARG A 589 10.96 -8.48 13.74
N LYS A 590 11.14 -7.24 13.27
CA LYS A 590 10.75 -6.78 11.94
C LYS A 590 11.91 -5.97 11.37
N GLY A 591 12.55 -6.49 10.34
CA GLY A 591 13.79 -5.90 9.82
C GLY A 591 14.97 -6.01 10.79
N SER A 592 14.97 -7.02 11.66
CA SER A 592 15.98 -7.22 12.71
C SER A 592 16.20 -8.70 12.96
N THR A 593 17.39 -9.11 13.35
CA THR A 593 17.81 -10.52 13.37
C THR A 593 18.17 -10.96 14.77
N ARG A 594 17.88 -12.23 15.13
CA ARG A 594 18.33 -12.81 16.40
C ARG A 594 19.87 -12.95 16.42
N ALA A 595 20.48 -12.69 17.55
CA ALA A 595 21.92 -12.61 17.75
C ALA A 595 22.31 -13.10 19.16
N PHE A 596 22.02 -14.36 19.45
CA PHE A 596 22.30 -14.93 20.78
C PHE A 596 23.81 -15.01 21.11
N PRO A 597 24.17 -14.83 22.39
CA PRO A 597 25.56 -14.79 22.86
C PRO A 597 26.22 -16.17 22.79
N PRO A 598 27.56 -16.25 22.91
CA PRO A 598 28.22 -17.51 23.25
C PRO A 598 27.52 -18.23 24.41
N HIS A 599 27.56 -19.56 24.39
CA HIS A 599 27.00 -20.46 25.40
C HIS A 599 25.47 -20.50 25.48
N HIS A 600 24.76 -19.78 24.62
CA HIS A 600 23.30 -19.84 24.60
C HIS A 600 22.81 -21.21 24.08
N PRO A 601 21.90 -21.91 24.78
CA PRO A 601 21.55 -23.30 24.49
C PRO A 601 20.84 -23.52 23.14
N LEU A 602 20.25 -22.47 22.57
CA LEU A 602 19.56 -22.52 21.27
C LEU A 602 20.49 -22.28 20.05
N ILE A 603 21.79 -22.15 20.28
CA ILE A 603 22.79 -22.02 19.22
C ILE A 603 23.37 -23.40 18.90
N ALA A 604 23.69 -23.65 17.62
CA ALA A 604 24.43 -24.82 17.19
C ALA A 604 25.71 -25.04 18.03
N VAL A 605 26.07 -26.31 18.25
CA VAL A 605 27.20 -26.70 19.10
C VAL A 605 28.51 -26.03 18.65
N ASP A 606 28.71 -25.92 17.33
CA ASP A 606 29.91 -25.35 16.73
C ASP A 606 30.11 -23.86 17.07
N TYR A 607 29.01 -23.15 17.33
CA TYR A 607 29.00 -21.71 17.58
C TYR A 607 28.81 -21.34 19.06
N GLN A 608 28.79 -22.34 19.95
CA GLN A 608 28.69 -22.12 21.39
C GLN A 608 29.81 -21.21 21.94
N LEU A 609 30.99 -21.18 21.32
CA LEU A 609 32.09 -20.33 21.78
C LEU A 609 32.17 -18.97 21.06
N THR A 610 31.45 -18.82 19.95
CA THR A 610 31.52 -17.64 19.08
C THR A 610 30.30 -16.74 19.23
N GLY A 611 29.17 -17.31 19.66
CA GLY A 611 27.84 -16.71 19.56
C GLY A 611 27.20 -17.01 18.21
N GLN A 612 25.91 -16.73 18.12
CA GLN A 612 25.07 -17.08 16.96
C GLN A 612 25.56 -16.32 15.73
N PRO A 613 25.78 -16.98 14.58
CA PRO A 613 26.01 -16.27 13.34
C PRO A 613 24.80 -15.40 12.97
N VAL A 614 25.07 -14.18 12.53
CA VAL A 614 24.06 -13.22 12.09
C VAL A 614 24.40 -12.81 10.67
N LEU A 615 23.48 -13.08 9.74
CA LEU A 615 23.66 -12.81 8.33
C LEU A 615 23.06 -11.45 7.97
N ILE A 616 23.92 -10.55 7.52
CA ILE A 616 23.55 -9.18 7.15
C ILE A 616 23.68 -9.05 5.65
N GLY A 617 22.53 -9.08 4.97
CA GLY A 617 22.46 -8.87 3.53
C GLY A 617 22.79 -7.43 3.16
N GLY A 618 23.66 -7.25 2.18
CA GLY A 618 23.88 -5.97 1.52
C GLY A 618 22.78 -5.67 0.51
N THR A 619 23.22 -5.47 -0.73
CA THR A 619 22.41 -5.25 -1.93
C THR A 619 23.09 -5.97 -3.08
N MET A 620 22.52 -5.93 -4.28
CA MET A 620 23.11 -6.57 -5.46
C MET A 620 24.55 -6.13 -5.83
N GLY A 621 25.07 -5.06 -5.22
CA GLY A 621 26.43 -4.58 -5.47
C GLY A 621 27.15 -4.04 -4.25
N THR A 622 26.67 -4.32 -3.03
CA THR A 622 27.38 -3.97 -1.80
C THR A 622 27.81 -5.21 -1.05
N CYS A 623 28.78 -5.07 -0.16
CA CYS A 623 29.21 -6.19 0.68
C CYS A 623 28.09 -6.70 1.59
N SER A 624 28.13 -7.99 1.92
CA SER A 624 27.36 -8.58 3.02
C SER A 624 28.28 -8.82 4.21
N TYR A 625 27.72 -9.03 5.40
CA TYR A 625 28.52 -9.35 6.59
C TYR A 625 27.97 -10.58 7.31
N VAL A 626 28.89 -11.31 7.95
CA VAL A 626 28.57 -12.26 9.01
C VAL A 626 29.03 -11.66 10.33
N LEU A 627 28.10 -11.52 11.26
CA LEU A 627 28.37 -11.10 12.64
C LEU A 627 28.19 -12.29 13.59
N THR A 628 28.60 -12.14 14.84
CA THR A 628 28.21 -13.05 15.92
C THR A 628 27.46 -12.32 17.02
N GLY A 629 26.52 -13.02 17.67
CA GLY A 629 25.82 -12.51 18.85
C GLY A 629 26.74 -12.35 20.06
N THR A 630 26.29 -11.57 21.05
CA THR A 630 27.11 -11.14 22.19
C THR A 630 26.30 -11.08 23.48
N GLU A 631 26.99 -11.17 24.63
CA GLU A 631 26.35 -11.03 25.95
C GLU A 631 25.71 -9.66 26.15
N GLN A 632 26.36 -8.62 25.62
CA GLN A 632 25.82 -7.27 25.64
C GLN A 632 24.54 -7.19 24.79
N GLY A 633 24.52 -7.77 23.59
CA GLY A 633 23.31 -7.88 22.78
C GLY A 633 22.20 -8.69 23.47
N MET A 634 22.53 -9.76 24.19
CA MET A 634 21.56 -10.51 24.99
C MET A 634 20.88 -9.61 26.03
N THR A 635 21.67 -8.80 26.72
CA THR A 635 21.21 -7.96 27.82
C THR A 635 20.50 -6.69 27.35
N GLU A 636 21.02 -6.03 26.32
CA GLU A 636 20.54 -4.70 25.88
C GLU A 636 19.43 -4.77 24.83
N THR A 637 19.43 -5.80 23.98
CA THR A 637 18.54 -5.88 22.82
C THR A 637 17.79 -7.21 22.74
N PHE A 638 17.69 -7.95 23.84
CA PHE A 638 17.05 -9.28 23.87
C PHE A 638 17.66 -10.21 22.81
N GLY A 639 18.99 -10.18 22.68
CA GLY A 639 19.74 -10.94 21.69
C GLY A 639 19.30 -10.61 20.26
N THR A 640 19.23 -9.33 19.92
CA THR A 640 18.78 -8.87 18.58
C THR A 640 19.76 -7.86 17.98
N THR A 641 19.98 -7.93 16.66
CA THR A 641 20.80 -6.97 15.91
C THR A 641 20.14 -6.61 14.57
N CYS A 642 20.85 -5.87 13.72
CA CYS A 642 20.38 -5.49 12.39
C CYS A 642 20.20 -6.70 11.46
N HIS A 643 19.55 -6.50 10.30
CA HIS A 643 19.32 -7.54 9.29
C HIS A 643 19.98 -7.31 7.93
N GLY A 644 20.46 -6.10 7.70
CA GLY A 644 20.83 -5.61 6.37
C GLY A 644 20.90 -4.10 6.32
N ALA A 645 21.28 -3.56 5.17
CA ALA A 645 21.48 -2.12 4.95
C ALA A 645 20.25 -1.26 5.30
N GLY A 646 19.04 -1.79 5.04
CA GLY A 646 17.82 -0.99 5.05
C GLY A 646 17.77 -0.01 3.87
N ARG A 647 16.57 0.24 3.35
CA ARG A 647 16.39 1.11 2.20
C ARG A 647 16.70 2.56 2.58
N ALA A 648 17.52 3.24 1.79
CA ALA A 648 17.70 4.69 1.81
C ALA A 648 16.74 5.38 0.83
N LEU A 649 16.40 4.66 -0.25
CA LEU A 649 15.53 5.11 -1.31
C LEU A 649 14.32 4.14 -1.37
N SER A 650 13.08 4.62 -1.49
CA SER A 650 11.93 3.75 -1.81
C SER A 650 12.16 2.95 -3.11
N ARG A 651 11.39 1.90 -3.41
CA ARG A 651 11.55 1.14 -4.69
C ARG A 651 11.25 2.00 -5.90
N ALA A 652 10.16 2.74 -5.73
CA ALA A 652 9.85 3.86 -6.58
C ALA A 652 11.01 4.86 -6.57
N LYS A 653 11.83 4.97 -5.52
CA LYS A 653 13.01 5.83 -5.49
C LYS A 653 14.19 5.43 -6.39
N SER A 654 14.14 4.24 -6.97
CA SER A 654 15.35 3.73 -7.60
C SER A 654 15.23 3.55 -9.11
N ARG A 655 14.09 3.09 -9.67
CA ARG A 655 13.85 2.97 -11.15
C ARG A 655 13.76 4.30 -11.96
N ARG A 656 14.28 5.42 -11.45
CA ARG A 656 14.05 6.82 -11.93
C ARG A 656 15.37 7.54 -11.90
N ASN A 657 16.06 7.38 -10.78
CA ASN A 657 17.41 7.90 -10.60
C ASN A 657 18.45 7.03 -11.27
N LEU A 658 18.17 5.75 -11.30
CA LEU A 658 19.06 4.74 -11.80
C LEU A 658 18.44 4.30 -13.11
N ASP A 659 19.23 4.33 -14.16
CA ASP A 659 18.91 3.60 -15.36
C ASP A 659 19.29 2.13 -15.15
N PHE A 660 18.50 1.21 -15.71
CA PHE A 660 18.77 -0.21 -15.49
C PHE A 660 20.06 -0.62 -16.18
N GLN A 661 20.39 -0.04 -17.34
CA GLN A 661 21.63 -0.33 -18.04
C GLN A 661 22.82 0.22 -17.23
N ASP A 662 22.72 1.44 -16.69
CA ASP A 662 23.78 1.99 -15.83
C ASP A 662 24.02 1.13 -14.57
N VAL A 663 22.97 0.59 -13.97
CA VAL A 663 23.10 -0.33 -12.82
C VAL A 663 23.77 -1.62 -13.24
N LEU A 664 23.36 -2.20 -14.38
CA LEU A 664 23.97 -3.42 -14.91
C LEU A 664 25.44 -3.19 -15.29
N ASP A 665 25.77 -2.04 -15.90
CA ASP A 665 27.11 -1.66 -16.33
C ASP A 665 28.01 -1.40 -15.11
N LYS A 666 27.52 -0.68 -14.08
CA LYS A 666 28.25 -0.52 -12.82
C LYS A 666 28.53 -1.84 -12.12
N LEU A 667 27.54 -2.73 -12.09
CA LEU A 667 27.74 -4.07 -11.53
C LEU A 667 28.77 -4.86 -12.36
N ALA A 668 28.72 -4.76 -13.68
CA ALA A 668 29.71 -5.36 -14.57
C ALA A 668 31.12 -4.78 -14.36
N ASP A 669 31.25 -3.46 -14.18
CA ASP A 669 32.51 -2.75 -13.87
C ASP A 669 33.08 -3.18 -12.51
N MET A 670 32.20 -3.47 -11.55
CA MET A 670 32.56 -4.08 -10.26
C MET A 670 32.89 -5.57 -10.38
N GLY A 671 32.77 -6.14 -11.58
CA GLY A 671 33.01 -7.55 -11.85
C GLY A 671 31.90 -8.48 -11.33
N ILE A 672 30.68 -7.98 -11.16
CA ILE A 672 29.52 -8.70 -10.62
C ILE A 672 28.65 -9.21 -11.76
N ALA A 673 28.54 -10.53 -11.90
CA ALA A 673 27.61 -11.15 -12.84
C ALA A 673 26.18 -11.01 -12.33
N ILE A 674 25.22 -10.60 -13.17
CA ILE A 674 23.84 -10.40 -12.73
C ILE A 674 22.85 -11.14 -13.62
N ARG A 675 21.84 -11.78 -12.99
CA ARG A 675 20.70 -12.42 -13.64
C ARG A 675 19.41 -11.94 -13.00
N VAL A 676 18.57 -11.30 -13.80
CA VAL A 676 17.34 -10.62 -13.38
C VAL A 676 16.16 -11.12 -14.20
N ALA A 677 15.07 -11.49 -13.53
CA ALA A 677 13.83 -11.90 -14.24
C ALA A 677 13.23 -10.74 -15.05
N SER A 678 13.34 -9.53 -14.50
CA SER A 678 12.94 -8.31 -15.17
C SER A 678 14.05 -7.27 -15.04
N PRO A 679 14.80 -6.98 -16.12
CA PRO A 679 15.84 -5.96 -16.11
C PRO A 679 15.36 -4.61 -15.58
N LYS A 680 14.09 -4.26 -15.83
CA LYS A 680 13.49 -3.00 -15.34
C LYS A 680 13.31 -2.94 -13.82
N LEU A 681 13.31 -4.07 -13.12
CA LEU A 681 13.17 -4.10 -11.65
C LEU A 681 14.54 -4.08 -10.95
N VAL A 682 15.65 -4.24 -11.69
CA VAL A 682 17.00 -4.17 -11.11
C VAL A 682 17.26 -2.84 -10.43
N MET A 683 16.72 -1.76 -11.01
CA MET A 683 16.90 -0.42 -10.49
C MET A 683 16.29 -0.28 -9.10
N GLU A 684 15.16 -0.93 -8.80
CA GLU A 684 14.50 -0.88 -7.48
C GLU A 684 15.43 -1.27 -6.33
N GLU A 685 16.44 -2.07 -6.63
CA GLU A 685 17.17 -2.83 -5.64
C GLU A 685 18.68 -2.59 -5.76
N ALA A 686 19.07 -1.62 -6.60
CA ALA A 686 20.43 -1.23 -6.85
C ALA A 686 21.13 -0.74 -5.56
N PRO A 687 22.47 -0.84 -5.46
CA PRO A 687 23.25 -0.42 -4.30
C PRO A 687 22.87 0.93 -3.71
N GLU A 688 22.70 1.92 -4.58
CA GLU A 688 22.38 3.30 -4.23
C GLU A 688 20.99 3.44 -3.57
N SER A 689 20.15 2.40 -3.68
CA SER A 689 18.82 2.35 -3.08
C SER A 689 18.80 2.11 -1.59
N TYR A 690 19.94 1.73 -1.03
CA TYR A 690 20.10 1.28 0.34
C TYR A 690 21.09 2.15 1.09
N LYS A 691 21.03 2.10 2.43
CA LYS A 691 22.07 2.72 3.25
C LYS A 691 23.37 1.95 3.04
N ASN A 692 24.49 2.55 3.45
CA ASN A 692 25.73 1.81 3.50
C ASN A 692 25.66 0.74 4.60
N VAL A 693 25.69 -0.53 4.19
CA VAL A 693 25.66 -1.70 5.08
C VAL A 693 26.83 -1.73 6.06
N THR A 694 28.01 -1.22 5.66
CA THR A 694 29.19 -1.14 6.53
C THR A 694 28.95 -0.22 7.71
N ASP A 695 28.26 0.90 7.50
CA ASP A 695 27.96 1.85 8.57
C ASP A 695 26.96 1.25 9.58
N VAL A 696 25.95 0.53 9.07
CA VAL A 696 24.98 -0.21 9.91
C VAL A 696 25.70 -1.26 10.76
N VAL A 697 26.58 -2.05 10.15
CA VAL A 697 27.32 -3.11 10.82
C VAL A 697 28.34 -2.56 11.83
N ASN A 698 29.08 -1.51 11.49
CA ASN A 698 30.01 -0.86 12.41
C ASN A 698 29.26 -0.32 13.63
N THR A 699 28.09 0.29 13.44
CA THR A 699 27.27 0.77 14.56
C THR A 699 26.89 -0.37 15.50
N CYS A 700 26.42 -1.51 14.97
CA CYS A 700 26.07 -2.68 15.80
C CYS A 700 27.31 -3.33 16.46
N HIS A 701 28.48 -3.21 15.83
CA HIS A 701 29.74 -3.69 16.37
C HIS A 701 30.24 -2.85 17.54
N ASP A 702 30.27 -1.53 17.35
CA ASP A 702 30.80 -0.57 18.30
C ASP A 702 29.87 -0.44 19.52
N ALA A 703 28.55 -0.59 19.32
CA ALA A 703 27.59 -0.73 20.40
C ALA A 703 27.72 -2.06 21.18
N GLY A 704 28.52 -3.00 20.69
CA GLY A 704 28.76 -4.28 21.34
C GLY A 704 27.59 -5.27 21.24
N ILE A 705 26.46 -4.93 20.60
CA ILE A 705 25.29 -5.79 20.46
C ILE A 705 25.52 -6.97 19.50
N SER A 706 26.50 -6.88 18.61
CA SER A 706 26.99 -7.98 17.76
C SER A 706 28.46 -7.77 17.43
N LYS A 707 29.20 -8.79 16.99
CA LYS A 707 30.62 -8.66 16.61
C LYS A 707 30.84 -8.98 15.14
N LYS A 708 31.58 -8.13 14.42
CA LYS A 708 32.01 -8.44 13.05
C LYS A 708 32.83 -9.74 13.05
N ALA A 709 32.49 -10.67 12.17
CA ALA A 709 33.28 -11.87 11.94
C ALA A 709 33.86 -11.88 10.53
N ILE A 710 33.02 -11.72 9.51
CA ILE A 710 33.41 -11.80 8.10
C ILE A 710 32.72 -10.70 7.29
N LYS A 711 33.41 -10.15 6.30
CA LYS A 711 32.85 -9.32 5.23
C LYS A 711 32.93 -10.10 3.92
N LEU A 712 31.83 -10.09 3.18
CA LEU A 712 31.65 -10.78 1.92
C LEU A 712 31.44 -9.75 0.81
N ARG A 713 32.07 -9.93 -0.34
CA ARG A 713 31.85 -9.10 -1.54
C ARG A 713 31.10 -9.92 -2.58
N PRO A 714 29.96 -9.45 -3.14
CA PRO A 714 29.26 -10.18 -4.18
C PRO A 714 30.09 -10.23 -5.46
N ILE A 715 30.05 -11.39 -6.13
CA ILE A 715 30.61 -11.62 -7.47
C ILE A 715 29.53 -12.07 -8.45
N ALA A 716 28.40 -12.63 -7.99
CA ALA A 716 27.25 -12.85 -8.84
C ALA A 716 25.93 -12.67 -8.09
N VAL A 717 24.88 -12.18 -8.75
CA VAL A 717 23.57 -11.93 -8.15
C VAL A 717 22.45 -12.43 -9.05
N ILE A 718 21.55 -13.20 -8.46
CA ILE A 718 20.34 -13.78 -9.05
C ILE A 718 19.14 -13.10 -8.39
N LYS A 719 18.23 -12.56 -9.20
CA LYS A 719 17.13 -11.75 -8.71
C LYS A 719 15.85 -11.92 -9.52
N GLY A 720 14.71 -11.81 -8.86
CA GLY A 720 13.39 -11.91 -9.46
C GLY A 720 12.61 -10.62 -9.63
#